data_AF-A0A6L3ETG4-F1
#
_entry.id   AF-A0A6L3ETG4-F1
#
_cell.length_a   1.000
_cell.length_b   1.000
_cell.length_c   1.000
_cell.angle_alpha   90.00
_cell.angle_beta   90.00
_cell.angle_gamma   90.00
#
_symmetry.space_group_name_H-M   'P 1'
#
loop_
_entity.id
_entity.type
_entity.pdbx_description
1 polymer ?
#
loop_
_entity_poly.entity_id
_entity_poly.type
_entity_poly.pdbx_seq_one_letter_code
_entity_poly.pdbx_strand_id
1 'polypeptide(L)'
;MNNPNDLTPEVWHEVKNAPFEIQGITGENTKGVAVYNGSSVCYMNSYDNQIWNKVKDAPFHIQGITGDNANGVAVYNGSSVRYMNSYDNQIWNKVKDAPFHIQGITGENTKGVAVYNGSSVRYMNSYDNQIWNKVKDAPFHIQGITGNNATGVAVFNGSSVCYMNSYDNQIWNELEDAPFDIQAITGDNANGVIIFNMQQQRAAYMNSYNENVWHEFFSKFRGSAGRSTPFEIQGVTGDNANGMAAFNGKKVAFDNNFSWKLIETFPGWLPIQIAFYYSFPLLEFSGKGQSIAILSFGGKIDMDELKNDFRAMRMAMPNIKEVIVNGPIPPRQDNGGSVETHLDVEIIGALCPDAQITIYRAPNKFSEFANAVNRAVADNNSIISISWGAAEDNWGDNRESLEAALAKAANKGVTVCVSSGDGGSSDVRSGNRAAQAKDGMAHVNYPASSPYVLACGGTELLRGQVNFGYGTIPVTQEIVWNNSNIGGGATGGGVSNLFPMPQWQIEADINIPNANNEKTGRVVPDVSGLAAGRDWAIFESGDRELTGGTSAVAPLWASLIALINEKRDSVDKAPLGFINESLYELASDADLPLFNDIITGNNKPTSDYPGYEAEVGFDACTGWGTPRINLFLELAALD
;
A
#
# COMPACT_ATOMS: atom_id res chain seq x y z
N MET A 1 24.29 -18.33 -17.24
CA MET A 1 23.74 -19.37 -16.32
C MET A 1 22.69 -18.66 -15.51
N ASN A 2 21.43 -19.01 -15.72
CA ASN A 2 20.29 -18.26 -15.18
C ASN A 2 20.20 -18.47 -13.67
N ASN A 3 20.02 -17.38 -12.93
CA ASN A 3 19.93 -17.35 -11.48
C ASN A 3 18.47 -17.69 -11.08
N PRO A 4 18.22 -18.69 -10.20
CA PRO A 4 16.87 -19.10 -9.82
C PRO A 4 16.07 -18.09 -8.96
N ASN A 5 16.57 -16.86 -8.76
CA ASN A 5 15.93 -15.79 -7.98
C ASN A 5 15.33 -14.66 -8.85
N ASP A 6 15.18 -14.85 -10.16
CA ASP A 6 14.46 -13.91 -11.04
C ASP A 6 12.94 -13.96 -10.71
N LEU A 7 12.51 -13.21 -9.70
CA LEU A 7 11.10 -12.89 -9.49
C LEU A 7 10.71 -11.80 -10.49
N THR A 8 10.07 -12.23 -11.58
CA THR A 8 9.49 -11.36 -12.60
C THR A 8 8.34 -10.52 -12.01
N PRO A 9 8.13 -9.28 -12.47
CA PRO A 9 6.87 -8.58 -12.19
C PRO A 9 5.67 -9.38 -12.74
N GLU A 10 4.45 -9.04 -12.31
CA GLU A 10 3.18 -9.40 -12.98
C GLU A 10 3.28 -9.01 -14.46
N VAL A 11 3.64 -9.96 -15.32
CA VAL A 11 3.71 -9.75 -16.76
C VAL A 11 2.46 -10.39 -17.33
N TRP A 12 1.47 -9.55 -17.62
CA TRP A 12 0.34 -9.98 -18.42
C TRP A 12 0.80 -10.33 -19.83
N HIS A 13 0.48 -11.53 -20.26
CA HIS A 13 0.82 -12.07 -21.57
C HIS A 13 -0.41 -12.02 -22.48
N GLU A 14 -0.39 -11.16 -23.49
CA GLU A 14 -1.43 -11.17 -24.54
C GLU A 14 -1.29 -12.44 -25.40
N VAL A 15 -2.40 -13.13 -25.64
CA VAL A 15 -2.47 -14.24 -26.61
C VAL A 15 -3.03 -13.77 -27.94
N LYS A 16 -2.90 -14.60 -28.98
CA LYS A 16 -3.61 -14.39 -30.25
C LYS A 16 -5.08 -14.07 -30.01
N ASN A 17 -5.58 -13.06 -30.72
CA ASN A 17 -6.98 -12.66 -30.67
C ASN A 17 -7.94 -13.85 -30.80
N ALA A 18 -9.00 -13.83 -30.00
CA ALA A 18 -10.12 -14.74 -30.14
C ALA A 18 -10.76 -14.62 -31.54
N PRO A 19 -11.41 -15.68 -32.03
CA PRO A 19 -12.04 -15.67 -33.36
C PRO A 19 -13.18 -14.65 -33.50
N PHE A 20 -13.71 -14.12 -32.40
CA PHE A 20 -14.85 -13.21 -32.34
C PHE A 20 -14.72 -12.21 -31.19
N GLU A 21 -15.59 -11.19 -31.17
CA GLU A 21 -15.75 -10.29 -30.02
C GLU A 21 -16.30 -11.07 -28.82
N ILE A 22 -15.59 -11.01 -27.70
CA ILE A 22 -15.88 -11.78 -26.49
C ILE A 22 -16.98 -11.06 -25.70
N GLN A 23 -17.96 -11.84 -25.20
CA GLN A 23 -18.99 -11.34 -24.27
C GLN A 23 -18.80 -11.87 -22.85
N GLY A 24 -18.02 -12.93 -22.68
CA GLY A 24 -17.56 -13.42 -21.38
C GLY A 24 -16.54 -14.54 -21.51
N ILE A 25 -15.88 -14.83 -20.39
CA ILE A 25 -14.70 -15.68 -20.28
C ILE A 25 -14.83 -16.60 -19.07
N THR A 26 -14.27 -17.81 -19.15
CA THR A 26 -14.16 -18.77 -18.04
C THR A 26 -12.92 -19.66 -18.22
N GLY A 27 -12.41 -20.29 -17.17
CA GLY A 27 -11.29 -21.25 -17.25
C GLY A 27 -10.57 -21.46 -15.93
N GLU A 28 -9.76 -22.53 -15.86
CA GLU A 28 -8.85 -22.83 -14.74
C GLU A 28 -7.45 -22.32 -15.13
N ASN A 29 -7.05 -21.16 -14.61
CA ASN A 29 -6.05 -20.30 -15.26
C ASN A 29 -4.57 -20.77 -15.27
N THR A 30 -4.22 -22.05 -15.25
CA THR A 30 -2.80 -22.43 -15.54
C THR A 30 -2.57 -22.78 -17.00
N LYS A 31 -3.63 -23.05 -17.76
CA LYS A 31 -3.51 -23.69 -19.08
C LYS A 31 -4.29 -23.01 -20.18
N GLY A 32 -5.25 -22.15 -19.89
CA GLY A 32 -6.02 -21.46 -20.93
C GLY A 32 -7.41 -21.05 -20.49
N VAL A 33 -8.23 -20.68 -21.46
CA VAL A 33 -9.58 -20.13 -21.23
C VAL A 33 -10.57 -20.59 -22.30
N ALA A 34 -11.85 -20.54 -21.94
CA ALA A 34 -12.97 -20.58 -22.85
C ALA A 34 -13.66 -19.22 -22.89
N VAL A 35 -14.05 -18.80 -24.09
CA VAL A 35 -14.75 -17.53 -24.36
C VAL A 35 -15.99 -17.82 -25.18
N TYR A 36 -17.00 -16.96 -25.04
CA TYR A 36 -18.18 -17.02 -25.89
C TYR A 36 -18.51 -15.68 -26.52
N ASN A 37 -19.18 -15.77 -27.66
CA ASN A 37 -20.11 -14.74 -28.12
C ASN A 37 -21.51 -15.34 -28.07
N GLY A 38 -22.55 -14.53 -28.09
CA GLY A 38 -23.94 -14.97 -27.91
C GLY A 38 -24.43 -16.18 -28.73
N SER A 39 -23.68 -16.80 -29.64
CA SER A 39 -24.02 -18.10 -30.24
C SER A 39 -22.89 -19.15 -30.23
N SER A 40 -21.62 -18.74 -30.12
CA SER A 40 -20.45 -19.60 -30.32
C SER A 40 -19.56 -19.64 -29.08
N VAL A 41 -18.93 -20.79 -28.84
CA VAL A 41 -17.89 -20.97 -27.83
C VAL A 41 -16.58 -21.35 -28.51
N CYS A 42 -15.49 -20.73 -28.08
CA CYS A 42 -14.12 -21.11 -28.44
C CYS A 42 -13.30 -21.30 -27.17
N TYR A 43 -12.33 -22.20 -27.20
CA TYR A 43 -11.45 -22.45 -26.06
C TYR A 43 -9.99 -22.61 -26.48
N MET A 44 -9.10 -22.39 -25.51
CA MET A 44 -7.66 -22.55 -25.63
C MET A 44 -7.18 -23.46 -24.50
N ASN A 45 -6.49 -24.55 -24.85
CA ASN A 45 -5.98 -25.55 -23.89
C ASN A 45 -4.55 -25.30 -23.41
N SER A 46 -3.86 -24.36 -24.07
CA SER A 46 -2.48 -24.01 -23.74
C SER A 46 -2.22 -22.59 -24.22
N TYR A 47 -1.82 -21.73 -23.28
CA TYR A 47 -1.30 -20.39 -23.57
C TYR A 47 0.01 -20.41 -24.35
N ASP A 48 0.78 -21.50 -24.31
CA ASP A 48 2.02 -21.64 -25.09
C ASP A 48 1.72 -21.81 -26.59
N ASN A 49 0.71 -22.62 -26.91
CA ASN A 49 0.36 -22.92 -28.30
C ASN A 49 -0.54 -21.84 -28.92
N GLN A 50 -1.35 -21.15 -28.10
CA GLN A 50 -2.27 -20.09 -28.52
C GLN A 50 -3.22 -20.51 -29.65
N ILE A 51 -3.69 -21.77 -29.62
CA ILE A 51 -4.62 -22.30 -30.61
C ILE A 51 -6.04 -22.19 -30.06
N TRP A 52 -6.87 -21.41 -30.75
CA TRP A 52 -8.31 -21.34 -30.49
C TRP A 52 -9.04 -22.49 -31.20
N ASN A 53 -9.74 -23.30 -30.43
CA ASN A 53 -10.57 -24.39 -30.93
C ASN A 53 -12.03 -23.98 -30.85
N LYS A 54 -12.74 -24.07 -31.98
CA LYS A 54 -14.18 -23.80 -32.03
C LYS A 54 -14.95 -25.03 -31.56
N VAL A 55 -15.95 -24.80 -30.72
CA VAL A 55 -16.93 -25.80 -30.31
C VAL A 55 -18.15 -25.71 -31.21
N LYS A 56 -18.85 -26.83 -31.42
CA LYS A 56 -20.19 -26.85 -32.01
C LYS A 56 -21.08 -25.80 -31.33
N ASP A 57 -21.78 -25.01 -32.15
CA ASP A 57 -22.60 -23.89 -31.66
C ASP A 57 -23.63 -24.38 -30.61
N ALA A 58 -23.86 -23.54 -29.60
CA ALA A 58 -24.83 -23.84 -28.57
C ALA A 58 -26.24 -23.92 -29.18
N PRO A 59 -27.15 -24.74 -28.63
CA PRO A 59 -28.50 -24.90 -29.16
C PRO A 59 -29.40 -23.67 -28.89
N PHE A 60 -28.85 -22.58 -28.35
CA PHE A 60 -29.53 -21.31 -28.07
C PHE A 60 -28.54 -20.15 -28.01
N HIS A 61 -29.08 -18.93 -27.90
CA HIS A 61 -28.29 -17.73 -27.61
C HIS A 61 -27.71 -17.77 -26.18
N ILE A 62 -26.42 -17.53 -26.00
CA ILE A 62 -25.72 -17.65 -24.72
C ILE A 62 -25.76 -16.32 -23.96
N GLN A 63 -26.19 -16.34 -22.70
CA GLN A 63 -26.20 -15.17 -21.81
C GLN A 63 -25.05 -15.16 -20.80
N GLY A 64 -24.44 -16.31 -20.53
CA GLY A 64 -23.26 -16.45 -19.69
C GLY A 64 -22.66 -17.85 -19.77
N ILE A 65 -21.43 -17.99 -19.28
CA ILE A 65 -20.62 -19.20 -19.38
C ILE A 65 -19.93 -19.51 -18.04
N THR A 66 -19.69 -20.79 -17.77
CA THR A 66 -18.80 -21.26 -16.69
C THR A 66 -18.20 -22.62 -17.08
N GLY A 67 -17.32 -23.17 -16.23
CA GLY A 67 -16.60 -24.41 -16.47
C GLY A 67 -15.11 -24.17 -16.72
N ASP A 68 -14.45 -25.16 -17.30
CA ASP A 68 -13.00 -25.16 -17.46
C ASP A 68 -12.59 -25.31 -18.92
N ASN A 69 -11.36 -24.89 -19.21
CA ASN A 69 -10.82 -24.86 -20.56
C ASN A 69 -10.31 -26.22 -21.05
N ALA A 70 -10.26 -27.27 -20.22
CA ALA A 70 -9.75 -28.60 -20.58
C ALA A 70 -10.87 -29.63 -20.84
N ASN A 71 -11.92 -29.61 -20.04
CA ASN A 71 -12.99 -30.60 -20.05
C ASN A 71 -14.25 -30.05 -20.71
N GLY A 72 -14.57 -28.76 -20.58
CA GLY A 72 -15.77 -28.21 -21.20
C GLY A 72 -16.48 -27.13 -20.38
N VAL A 73 -17.62 -26.68 -20.89
CA VAL A 73 -18.33 -25.50 -20.35
C VAL A 73 -19.80 -25.76 -20.13
N ALA A 74 -20.40 -24.95 -19.27
CA ALA A 74 -21.84 -24.80 -19.13
C ALA A 74 -22.26 -23.38 -19.53
N VAL A 75 -23.40 -23.27 -20.22
CA VAL A 75 -23.98 -22.03 -20.72
C VAL A 75 -25.47 -21.96 -20.39
N TYR A 76 -26.01 -20.75 -20.28
CA TYR A 76 -27.44 -20.56 -20.03
C TYR A 76 -28.11 -19.57 -20.97
N ASN A 77 -29.44 -19.70 -21.06
CA ASN A 77 -30.36 -18.74 -21.65
C ASN A 77 -31.72 -18.81 -20.95
N GLY A 78 -32.18 -17.70 -20.36
CA GLY A 78 -33.39 -17.70 -19.56
C GLY A 78 -33.27 -18.66 -18.38
N SER A 79 -34.12 -19.68 -18.30
CA SER A 79 -34.03 -20.74 -17.29
C SER A 79 -33.30 -22.00 -17.79
N SER A 80 -32.96 -22.09 -19.07
CA SER A 80 -32.35 -23.29 -19.66
C SER A 80 -30.83 -23.28 -19.49
N VAL A 81 -30.28 -24.42 -19.08
CA VAL A 81 -28.83 -24.66 -19.03
C VAL A 81 -28.44 -25.77 -20.02
N ARG A 82 -27.28 -25.62 -20.66
CA ARG A 82 -26.61 -26.67 -21.44
C ARG A 82 -25.18 -26.80 -20.97
N TYR A 83 -24.67 -28.02 -20.95
CA TYR A 83 -23.28 -28.26 -20.58
C TYR A 83 -22.61 -29.24 -21.53
N MET A 84 -21.29 -29.16 -21.57
CA MET A 84 -20.40 -30.05 -22.29
C MET A 84 -19.36 -30.56 -21.30
N ASN A 85 -19.29 -31.88 -21.14
CA ASN A 85 -18.34 -32.55 -20.23
C ASN A 85 -17.04 -33.00 -20.91
N SER A 86 -16.96 -32.86 -22.23
CA SER A 86 -15.75 -33.09 -23.02
C SER A 86 -15.79 -32.28 -24.32
N TYR A 87 -14.76 -31.49 -24.58
CA TYR A 87 -14.57 -30.81 -25.87
C TYR A 87 -14.29 -31.77 -27.04
N ASP A 88 -13.86 -33.00 -26.77
CA ASP A 88 -13.57 -33.99 -27.83
C ASP A 88 -14.86 -34.46 -28.50
N ASN A 89 -15.91 -34.66 -27.70
CA ASN A 89 -17.20 -35.17 -28.19
C ASN A 89 -18.09 -34.06 -28.75
N GLN A 90 -17.91 -32.81 -28.30
CA GLN A 90 -18.71 -31.63 -28.69
C GLN A 90 -20.24 -31.83 -28.57
N ILE A 91 -20.69 -32.58 -27.56
CA ILE A 91 -22.10 -32.84 -27.30
C ILE A 91 -22.63 -31.88 -26.24
N TRP A 92 -23.65 -31.10 -26.61
CA TRP A 92 -24.41 -30.27 -25.67
C TRP A 92 -25.49 -31.10 -24.98
N ASN A 93 -25.31 -31.33 -23.68
CA ASN A 93 -26.26 -32.03 -22.84
C ASN A 93 -27.29 -31.05 -22.25
N LYS A 94 -28.54 -31.49 -22.16
CA LYS A 94 -29.63 -30.73 -21.56
C LYS A 94 -29.72 -31.01 -20.07
N VAL A 95 -29.85 -29.93 -19.29
CA VAL A 95 -30.23 -29.96 -17.89
C VAL A 95 -31.72 -29.59 -17.77
N LYS A 96 -32.41 -30.15 -16.78
CA LYS A 96 -33.72 -29.67 -16.34
C LYS A 96 -33.67 -28.16 -16.09
N ASP A 97 -34.66 -27.45 -16.60
CA ASP A 97 -34.69 -25.99 -16.51
C ASP A 97 -34.63 -25.54 -15.04
N ALA A 98 -33.90 -24.46 -14.80
CA ALA A 98 -33.82 -23.81 -13.50
C ALA A 98 -35.22 -23.34 -13.05
N PRO A 99 -35.48 -23.31 -11.73
CA PRO A 99 -36.79 -22.93 -11.21
C PRO A 99 -37.10 -21.44 -11.40
N PHE A 100 -36.19 -20.66 -11.99
CA PHE A 100 -36.34 -19.24 -12.30
C PHE A 100 -35.53 -18.85 -13.55
N HIS A 101 -35.76 -17.63 -14.03
CA HIS A 101 -34.88 -16.99 -15.02
C HIS A 101 -33.51 -16.71 -14.40
N ILE A 102 -32.43 -17.13 -15.03
CA ILE A 102 -31.07 -17.02 -14.52
C ILE A 102 -30.51 -15.62 -14.82
N GLN A 103 -29.79 -15.02 -13.86
CA GLN A 103 -29.07 -13.75 -14.03
C GLN A 103 -27.55 -13.93 -14.11
N GLY A 104 -27.02 -15.04 -13.58
CA GLY A 104 -25.63 -15.45 -13.74
C GLY A 104 -25.42 -16.90 -13.30
N ILE A 105 -24.28 -17.46 -13.68
CA ILE A 105 -23.94 -18.88 -13.51
C ILE A 105 -22.50 -19.04 -13.03
N THR A 106 -22.23 -20.06 -12.22
CA THR A 106 -20.89 -20.51 -11.85
C THR A 106 -20.86 -22.03 -11.64
N GLY A 107 -19.69 -22.62 -11.46
CA GLY A 107 -19.50 -24.05 -11.17
C GLY A 107 -18.79 -24.85 -12.26
N GLU A 108 -18.75 -26.18 -12.06
CA GLU A 108 -17.97 -27.10 -12.87
C GLU A 108 -18.85 -27.80 -13.93
N ASN A 109 -18.37 -27.88 -15.16
CA ASN A 109 -19.04 -28.58 -16.26
C ASN A 109 -19.10 -30.12 -16.09
N THR A 110 -18.37 -30.68 -15.14
CA THR A 110 -18.35 -32.14 -14.87
C THR A 110 -19.30 -32.55 -13.74
N LYS A 111 -19.56 -31.65 -12.78
CA LYS A 111 -20.38 -31.96 -11.59
C LYS A 111 -21.70 -31.20 -11.59
N GLY A 112 -21.72 -29.94 -11.96
CA GLY A 112 -22.94 -29.13 -11.92
C GLY A 112 -22.67 -27.66 -11.68
N VAL A 113 -23.75 -26.88 -11.62
CA VAL A 113 -23.69 -25.41 -11.62
C VAL A 113 -24.51 -24.81 -10.50
N ALA A 114 -24.14 -23.60 -10.12
CA ALA A 114 -24.94 -22.68 -9.31
C ALA A 114 -25.40 -21.50 -10.15
N VAL A 115 -26.63 -21.04 -9.90
CA VAL A 115 -27.29 -19.94 -10.61
C VAL A 115 -28.02 -19.04 -9.61
N TYR A 116 -28.20 -17.77 -9.97
CA TYR A 116 -28.96 -16.83 -9.13
C TYR A 116 -30.02 -16.03 -9.90
N ASN A 117 -30.99 -15.53 -9.14
CA ASN A 117 -31.93 -14.48 -9.54
C ASN A 117 -32.36 -13.69 -8.30
N GLY A 118 -32.15 -12.37 -8.32
CA GLY A 118 -32.35 -11.53 -7.14
C GLY A 118 -31.40 -11.93 -6.02
N SER A 119 -31.94 -12.26 -4.85
CA SER A 119 -31.18 -12.84 -3.73
C SER A 119 -31.21 -14.38 -3.71
N SER A 120 -31.96 -15.02 -4.60
CA SER A 120 -32.16 -16.47 -4.58
C SER A 120 -31.07 -17.19 -5.35
N VAL A 121 -30.41 -18.17 -4.71
CA VAL A 121 -29.42 -19.05 -5.35
C VAL A 121 -29.99 -20.48 -5.46
N ARG A 122 -29.67 -21.16 -6.56
CA ARG A 122 -29.92 -22.60 -6.77
C ARG A 122 -28.66 -23.26 -7.25
N TYR A 123 -28.41 -24.48 -6.80
CA TYR A 123 -27.25 -25.24 -7.23
C TYR A 123 -27.62 -26.69 -7.55
N MET A 124 -26.77 -27.32 -8.35
CA MET A 124 -26.88 -28.71 -8.76
C MET A 124 -25.56 -29.43 -8.53
N ASN A 125 -25.58 -30.53 -7.78
CA ASN A 125 -24.38 -31.30 -7.42
C ASN A 125 -23.99 -32.36 -8.45
N SER A 126 -24.93 -32.72 -9.33
CA SER A 126 -24.76 -33.76 -10.32
C SER A 126 -25.68 -33.51 -11.50
N TYR A 127 -25.11 -33.43 -12.70
CA TYR A 127 -25.87 -33.41 -13.95
C TYR A 127 -26.60 -34.72 -14.27
N ASP A 128 -26.24 -35.82 -13.62
CA ASP A 128 -26.94 -37.11 -13.77
C ASP A 128 -28.29 -37.05 -13.03
N ASN A 129 -28.29 -36.50 -11.82
CA ASN A 129 -29.49 -36.41 -10.99
C ASN A 129 -30.41 -35.25 -11.39
N GLN A 130 -29.86 -34.16 -11.93
CA GLN A 130 -30.59 -32.96 -12.37
C GLN A 130 -31.53 -32.34 -11.33
N ILE A 131 -31.13 -32.40 -10.06
CA ILE A 131 -31.89 -31.83 -8.93
C ILE A 131 -31.36 -30.42 -8.64
N TRP A 132 -32.26 -29.43 -8.71
CA TRP A 132 -31.98 -28.07 -8.27
C TRP A 132 -32.26 -27.93 -6.78
N ASN A 133 -31.20 -27.75 -6.00
CA ASN A 133 -31.28 -27.52 -4.57
C ASN A 133 -31.42 -26.03 -4.28
N LYS A 134 -32.25 -25.69 -3.28
CA LYS A 134 -32.39 -24.33 -2.76
C LYS A 134 -31.46 -24.14 -1.57
N VAL A 135 -30.83 -22.96 -1.53
CA VAL A 135 -30.14 -22.45 -0.34
C VAL A 135 -30.93 -21.28 0.26
N LYS A 136 -30.60 -20.91 1.49
CA LYS A 136 -31.07 -19.66 2.11
C LYS A 136 -30.75 -18.48 1.20
N ASP A 137 -31.71 -17.56 1.04
CA ASP A 137 -31.51 -16.38 0.19
C ASP A 137 -30.34 -15.53 0.74
N ALA A 138 -29.58 -14.94 -0.19
CA ALA A 138 -28.46 -14.04 0.13
C ALA A 138 -28.95 -12.80 0.91
N PRO A 139 -28.10 -12.19 1.75
CA PRO A 139 -28.45 -11.02 2.54
C PRO A 139 -28.81 -9.79 1.69
N PHE A 140 -28.44 -9.79 0.40
CA PHE A 140 -28.70 -8.70 -0.53
C PHE A 140 -29.08 -9.19 -1.93
N HIS A 141 -29.49 -8.26 -2.80
CA HIS A 141 -29.71 -8.54 -4.21
C HIS A 141 -28.36 -8.76 -4.90
N ILE A 142 -28.19 -9.91 -5.53
CA ILE A 142 -26.92 -10.34 -6.13
C ILE A 142 -26.71 -9.63 -7.46
N GLN A 143 -25.46 -9.22 -7.73
CA GLN A 143 -25.02 -8.65 -9.01
C GLN A 143 -24.02 -9.55 -9.76
N GLY A 144 -23.37 -10.49 -9.05
CA GLY A 144 -22.60 -11.57 -9.67
C GLY A 144 -22.28 -12.68 -8.68
N ILE A 145 -21.84 -13.82 -9.22
CA ILE A 145 -21.62 -15.06 -8.47
C ILE A 145 -20.32 -15.74 -8.93
N THR A 146 -19.60 -16.36 -8.00
CA THR A 146 -18.45 -17.22 -8.27
C THR A 146 -18.40 -18.40 -7.29
N GLY A 147 -17.40 -19.28 -7.44
CA GLY A 147 -17.27 -20.51 -6.66
C GLY A 147 -17.71 -21.75 -7.41
N ASN A 148 -18.04 -22.81 -6.66
CA ASN A 148 -18.35 -24.10 -7.25
C ASN A 148 -19.57 -24.76 -6.60
N ASN A 149 -20.08 -25.78 -7.28
CA ASN A 149 -21.28 -26.50 -6.87
C ASN A 149 -21.02 -27.53 -5.76
N ALA A 150 -19.78 -27.76 -5.32
CA ALA A 150 -19.45 -28.74 -4.30
C ALA A 150 -19.25 -28.11 -2.90
N THR A 151 -18.49 -27.01 -2.82
CA THR A 151 -18.15 -26.33 -1.57
C THR A 151 -19.05 -25.14 -1.30
N GLY A 152 -19.53 -24.46 -2.33
CA GLY A 152 -20.35 -23.27 -2.19
C GLY A 152 -19.90 -22.10 -3.05
N VAL A 153 -20.51 -20.95 -2.81
CA VAL A 153 -20.44 -19.78 -3.69
C VAL A 153 -20.13 -18.50 -2.92
N ALA A 154 -19.54 -17.55 -3.62
CA ALA A 154 -19.46 -16.16 -3.22
C ALA A 154 -20.29 -15.29 -4.16
N VAL A 155 -20.92 -14.25 -3.60
CA VAL A 155 -21.76 -13.31 -4.32
C VAL A 155 -21.43 -11.90 -3.88
N PHE A 156 -21.63 -10.94 -4.78
CA PHE A 156 -21.47 -9.52 -4.45
C PHE A 156 -22.72 -8.71 -4.79
N ASN A 157 -22.87 -7.60 -4.07
CA ASN A 157 -23.59 -6.41 -4.52
C ASN A 157 -22.55 -5.28 -4.69
N GLY A 158 -22.93 -4.15 -5.28
CA GLY A 158 -22.01 -3.07 -5.64
C GLY A 158 -20.87 -2.75 -4.67
N SER A 159 -20.98 -2.95 -3.35
CA SER A 159 -19.89 -2.72 -2.38
C SER A 159 -19.56 -3.90 -1.46
N SER A 160 -20.41 -4.91 -1.35
CA SER A 160 -20.30 -5.95 -0.32
C SER A 160 -20.19 -7.33 -0.94
N VAL A 161 -19.38 -8.20 -0.31
CA VAL A 161 -19.24 -9.61 -0.68
C VAL A 161 -19.71 -10.48 0.47
N CYS A 162 -20.49 -11.52 0.15
CA CYS A 162 -20.76 -12.59 1.10
C CYS A 162 -20.54 -13.95 0.45
N TYR A 163 -20.19 -14.93 1.26
CA TYR A 163 -19.88 -16.27 0.80
C TYR A 163 -20.53 -17.34 1.66
N MET A 164 -20.67 -18.52 1.08
CA MET A 164 -21.15 -19.73 1.73
C MET A 164 -20.12 -20.83 1.52
N ASN A 165 -19.49 -21.30 2.61
CA ASN A 165 -18.45 -22.35 2.58
C ASN A 165 -18.99 -23.78 2.60
N SER A 166 -20.31 -23.94 2.78
CA SER A 166 -20.97 -25.24 2.72
C SER A 166 -22.46 -25.06 2.44
N TYR A 167 -22.94 -25.77 1.42
CA TYR A 167 -24.37 -25.85 1.13
C TYR A 167 -25.18 -26.62 2.17
N ASP A 168 -24.53 -27.43 3.01
CA ASP A 168 -25.22 -28.15 4.09
C ASP A 168 -25.60 -27.21 5.24
N ASN A 169 -24.69 -26.28 5.57
CA ASN A 169 -24.89 -25.33 6.66
C ASN A 169 -25.77 -24.14 6.25
N GLN A 170 -25.74 -23.74 4.97
CA GLN A 170 -26.51 -22.62 4.42
C GLN A 170 -26.35 -21.28 5.17
N ILE A 171 -25.15 -21.05 5.71
CA ILE A 171 -24.78 -19.81 6.39
C ILE A 171 -24.07 -18.91 5.39
N TRP A 172 -24.60 -17.69 5.23
CA TRP A 172 -23.91 -16.60 4.54
C TRP A 172 -23.01 -15.88 5.55
N ASN A 173 -21.74 -15.76 5.20
CA ASN A 173 -20.76 -14.99 5.95
C ASN A 173 -20.44 -13.73 5.13
N GLU A 174 -20.52 -12.59 5.77
CA GLU A 174 -20.18 -11.31 5.17
C GLU A 174 -18.68 -11.07 5.31
N LEU A 175 -18.06 -10.55 4.25
CA LEU A 175 -16.68 -10.08 4.28
C LEU A 175 -16.65 -8.60 4.67
N GLU A 176 -15.49 -8.09 5.07
CA GLU A 176 -15.27 -6.65 5.16
C GLU A 176 -15.68 -5.94 3.87
N ASP A 177 -16.12 -4.69 4.00
CA ASP A 177 -16.53 -3.88 2.86
C ASP A 177 -15.42 -3.83 1.83
N ALA A 178 -15.80 -3.95 0.55
CA ALA A 178 -14.83 -3.88 -0.50
C ALA A 178 -14.17 -2.49 -0.55
N PRO A 179 -12.88 -2.41 -0.88
CA PRO A 179 -12.16 -1.13 -0.98
C PRO A 179 -12.62 -0.23 -2.14
N PHE A 180 -13.54 -0.72 -2.97
CA PHE A 180 -14.13 -0.02 -4.11
C PHE A 180 -15.42 -0.70 -4.57
N ASP A 181 -16.18 -0.01 -5.43
CA ASP A 181 -17.37 -0.58 -6.06
C ASP A 181 -17.02 -1.80 -6.91
N ILE A 182 -17.68 -2.93 -6.66
CA ILE A 182 -17.48 -4.20 -7.33
C ILE A 182 -18.34 -4.25 -8.60
N GLN A 183 -17.72 -4.65 -9.71
CA GLN A 183 -18.40 -4.87 -10.99
C GLN A 183 -18.21 -6.30 -11.51
N ALA A 184 -17.21 -7.03 -11.01
CA ALA A 184 -17.03 -8.44 -11.30
C ALA A 184 -16.37 -9.15 -10.11
N ILE A 185 -16.62 -10.46 -10.00
CA ILE A 185 -16.01 -11.35 -9.03
C ILE A 185 -15.57 -12.66 -9.71
N THR A 186 -14.43 -13.20 -9.30
CA THR A 186 -13.97 -14.54 -9.69
C THR A 186 -13.25 -15.23 -8.53
N GLY A 187 -12.80 -16.46 -8.72
CA GLY A 187 -12.21 -17.30 -7.68
C GLY A 187 -13.13 -18.40 -7.17
N ASP A 188 -12.75 -18.98 -6.04
CA ASP A 188 -13.45 -20.12 -5.45
C ASP A 188 -13.30 -20.16 -3.92
N ASN A 189 -14.02 -21.06 -3.26
CA ASN A 189 -13.99 -21.12 -1.80
C ASN A 189 -12.70 -21.72 -1.21
N ALA A 190 -11.93 -22.46 -1.98
CA ALA A 190 -10.68 -23.08 -1.53
C ALA A 190 -9.50 -22.10 -1.60
N ASN A 191 -9.51 -21.22 -2.62
CA ASN A 191 -8.43 -20.30 -2.92
C ASN A 191 -8.82 -18.83 -2.65
N GLY A 192 -10.08 -18.56 -2.31
CA GLY A 192 -10.59 -17.22 -2.05
C GLY A 192 -11.08 -16.50 -3.31
N VAL A 193 -11.42 -15.22 -3.17
CA VAL A 193 -12.09 -14.42 -4.20
C VAL A 193 -11.27 -13.25 -4.65
N ILE A 194 -11.55 -12.81 -5.87
CA ILE A 194 -10.97 -11.63 -6.48
C ILE A 194 -12.11 -10.77 -7.00
N ILE A 195 -12.15 -9.50 -6.59
CA ILE A 195 -13.12 -8.50 -7.03
C ILE A 195 -12.46 -7.48 -7.95
N PHE A 196 -13.25 -6.94 -8.87
CA PHE A 196 -12.79 -5.98 -9.86
C PHE A 196 -13.74 -4.81 -10.02
N ASN A 197 -13.16 -3.63 -10.16
CA ASN A 197 -13.82 -2.44 -10.70
C ASN A 197 -13.26 -2.17 -12.10
N MET A 198 -14.07 -2.43 -13.14
CA MET A 198 -13.67 -2.23 -14.53
C MET A 198 -13.58 -0.74 -14.90
N GLN A 199 -14.32 0.15 -14.25
CA GLN A 199 -14.21 1.58 -14.53
C GLN A 199 -12.92 2.18 -13.94
N GLN A 200 -12.56 1.77 -12.73
CA GLN A 200 -11.37 2.23 -12.01
C GLN A 200 -10.11 1.42 -12.38
N GLN A 201 -10.27 0.30 -13.10
CA GLN A 201 -9.20 -0.68 -13.37
C GLN A 201 -8.48 -1.11 -12.08
N ARG A 202 -9.27 -1.34 -11.03
CA ARG A 202 -8.82 -1.79 -9.70
C ARG A 202 -9.23 -3.23 -9.47
N ALA A 203 -8.41 -3.92 -8.71
CA ALA A 203 -8.65 -5.29 -8.30
C ALA A 203 -8.28 -5.45 -6.83
N ALA A 204 -8.97 -6.33 -6.15
CA ALA A 204 -8.64 -6.69 -4.79
C ALA A 204 -8.93 -8.17 -4.60
N TYR A 205 -8.16 -8.82 -3.76
CA TYR A 205 -8.29 -10.24 -3.51
C TYR A 205 -8.28 -10.54 -2.03
N MET A 206 -8.76 -11.73 -1.70
CA MET A 206 -8.69 -12.32 -0.37
C MET A 206 -8.27 -13.77 -0.54
N ASN A 207 -7.13 -14.19 0.03
CA ASN A 207 -6.58 -15.55 -0.17
C ASN A 207 -7.38 -16.61 0.59
N SER A 208 -7.95 -16.21 1.71
CA SER A 208 -8.87 -17.04 2.49
C SER A 208 -9.94 -16.18 3.09
N TYR A 209 -11.19 -16.64 3.04
CA TYR A 209 -12.27 -15.95 3.71
C TYR A 209 -12.11 -15.84 5.24
N ASN A 210 -11.19 -16.62 5.83
CA ASN A 210 -10.86 -16.50 7.25
C ASN A 210 -9.96 -15.30 7.57
N GLU A 211 -9.24 -14.76 6.57
CA GLU A 211 -8.40 -13.56 6.74
C GLU A 211 -9.27 -12.32 6.91
N ASN A 212 -10.38 -12.26 6.19
CA ASN A 212 -11.33 -11.15 6.19
C ASN A 212 -10.69 -9.77 5.94
N VAL A 213 -9.61 -9.73 5.16
CA VAL A 213 -8.89 -8.51 4.79
C VAL A 213 -8.76 -8.47 3.28
N TRP A 214 -9.07 -7.31 2.68
CA TRP A 214 -8.86 -7.09 1.26
C TRP A 214 -7.41 -6.66 0.99
N HIS A 215 -6.81 -7.30 0.01
CA HIS A 215 -5.53 -6.89 -0.53
C HIS A 215 -5.75 -6.22 -1.88
N GLU A 216 -5.56 -4.90 -1.92
CA GLU A 216 -5.72 -4.11 -3.13
C GLU A 216 -4.51 -4.20 -4.06
N PHE A 217 -4.78 -4.22 -5.36
CA PHE A 217 -3.77 -4.02 -6.39
C PHE A 217 -4.36 -3.30 -7.60
N PHE A 218 -3.51 -2.56 -8.29
CA PHE A 218 -3.92 -1.81 -9.47
C PHE A 218 -3.68 -2.62 -10.73
N SER A 219 -4.76 -2.97 -11.44
CA SER A 219 -4.69 -3.73 -12.69
C SER A 219 -4.28 -2.87 -13.91
N LYS A 220 -3.34 -1.92 -13.75
CA LYS A 220 -2.76 -1.24 -14.92
C LYS A 220 -1.80 -2.22 -15.62
N PHE A 221 -2.32 -2.97 -16.60
CA PHE A 221 -1.59 -3.91 -17.46
C PHE A 221 -0.31 -3.26 -18.01
N ARG A 222 0.86 -3.66 -17.49
CA ARG A 222 2.15 -3.30 -18.07
C ARG A 222 2.53 -4.36 -19.10
N GLY A 223 2.48 -4.00 -20.38
CA GLY A 223 3.01 -4.86 -21.44
C GLY A 223 4.52 -5.08 -21.25
N SER A 224 5.04 -6.20 -21.74
CA SER A 224 6.43 -6.68 -21.63
C SER A 224 7.54 -5.76 -22.18
N ALA A 225 7.22 -4.52 -22.58
CA ALA A 225 8.13 -3.56 -23.18
C ALA A 225 8.11 -2.17 -22.51
N GLY A 226 7.60 -2.02 -21.28
CA GLY A 226 7.62 -0.73 -20.57
C GLY A 226 6.80 0.38 -21.25
N ARG A 227 5.93 0.01 -22.20
CA ARG A 227 4.90 0.90 -22.76
C ARG A 227 3.57 0.53 -22.12
N SER A 228 2.91 1.53 -21.56
CA SER A 228 1.49 1.48 -21.21
C SER A 228 0.67 1.19 -22.46
N THR A 229 0.20 -0.05 -22.60
CA THR A 229 -0.96 -0.33 -23.46
C THR A 229 -2.16 -0.40 -22.53
N PRO A 230 -3.09 0.56 -22.56
CA PRO A 230 -4.31 0.47 -21.75
C PRO A 230 -5.14 -0.69 -22.30
N PHE A 231 -5.06 -1.84 -21.64
CA PHE A 231 -5.97 -2.96 -21.85
C PHE A 231 -7.15 -2.76 -20.90
N GLU A 232 -8.23 -2.10 -21.36
CA GLU A 232 -9.42 -1.93 -20.52
C GLU A 232 -10.11 -3.28 -20.30
N ILE A 233 -10.14 -3.78 -19.06
CA ILE A 233 -10.82 -5.04 -18.73
C ILE A 233 -12.32 -4.92 -18.98
N GLN A 234 -12.89 -5.86 -19.74
CA GLN A 234 -14.34 -6.05 -19.89
C GLN A 234 -14.86 -7.29 -19.14
N GLY A 235 -13.97 -8.17 -18.70
CA GLY A 235 -14.30 -9.28 -17.81
C GLY A 235 -13.08 -10.14 -17.51
N VAL A 236 -13.19 -10.92 -16.44
CA VAL A 236 -12.10 -11.70 -15.84
C VAL A 236 -12.53 -13.13 -15.52
N THR A 237 -11.55 -14.02 -15.41
CA THR A 237 -11.70 -15.36 -14.83
C THR A 237 -10.40 -15.79 -14.17
N GLY A 238 -10.47 -16.82 -13.34
CA GLY A 238 -9.33 -17.43 -12.68
C GLY A 238 -9.53 -17.53 -11.18
N ASP A 239 -8.44 -17.83 -10.49
CA ASP A 239 -8.42 -17.96 -9.04
C ASP A 239 -7.03 -17.62 -8.50
N ASN A 240 -6.94 -17.58 -7.18
CA ASN A 240 -5.74 -17.19 -6.47
C ASN A 240 -4.58 -18.21 -6.59
N ALA A 241 -4.85 -19.49 -6.82
CA ALA A 241 -3.81 -20.52 -6.92
C ALA A 241 -3.28 -20.70 -8.34
N ASN A 242 -4.13 -20.47 -9.34
CA ASN A 242 -3.90 -20.79 -10.74
C ASN A 242 -3.73 -19.55 -11.60
N GLY A 243 -4.04 -18.37 -11.07
CA GLY A 243 -3.86 -17.07 -11.71
C GLY A 243 -5.09 -16.52 -12.41
N MET A 244 -4.88 -15.47 -13.21
CA MET A 244 -5.96 -14.74 -13.86
C MET A 244 -5.87 -14.62 -15.39
N ALA A 245 -7.03 -14.51 -16.02
CA ALA A 245 -7.17 -14.06 -17.40
C ALA A 245 -8.24 -12.98 -17.53
N ALA A 246 -8.02 -12.05 -18.44
CA ALA A 246 -8.91 -10.93 -18.72
C ALA A 246 -9.10 -10.76 -20.24
N PHE A 247 -10.21 -10.16 -20.64
CA PHE A 247 -10.48 -9.84 -22.04
C PHE A 247 -10.87 -8.38 -22.29
N ASN A 248 -10.62 -7.94 -23.53
CA ASN A 248 -11.12 -6.68 -24.10
C ASN A 248 -11.38 -6.89 -25.60
N GLY A 249 -12.65 -6.79 -26.01
CA GLY A 249 -13.05 -7.08 -27.39
C GLY A 249 -12.66 -8.51 -27.77
N LYS A 250 -11.72 -8.67 -28.72
CA LYS A 250 -11.18 -9.99 -29.10
C LYS A 250 -9.92 -10.39 -28.34
N LYS A 251 -9.31 -9.47 -27.62
CA LYS A 251 -8.02 -9.71 -26.99
C LYS A 251 -8.21 -10.44 -25.68
N VAL A 252 -7.29 -11.35 -25.38
CA VAL A 252 -7.18 -12.03 -24.10
C VAL A 252 -5.75 -11.86 -23.60
N ALA A 253 -5.61 -11.53 -22.33
CA ALA A 253 -4.34 -11.54 -21.63
C ALA A 253 -4.45 -12.43 -20.39
N PHE A 254 -3.36 -13.07 -20.00
CA PHE A 254 -3.30 -13.91 -18.81
C PHE A 254 -2.05 -13.63 -17.98
N ASP A 255 -2.11 -13.99 -16.70
CA ASP A 255 -0.96 -14.10 -15.82
C ASP A 255 -0.99 -15.49 -15.13
N ASN A 256 -0.07 -16.36 -15.55
CA ASN A 256 0.10 -17.71 -14.98
C ASN A 256 1.03 -17.73 -13.76
N ASN A 257 1.70 -16.61 -13.48
CA ASN A 257 2.57 -16.40 -12.33
C ASN A 257 1.88 -15.51 -11.27
N PHE A 258 0.55 -15.46 -11.29
CA PHE A 258 -0.24 -15.11 -10.11
C PHE A 258 -0.06 -16.20 -9.04
N SER A 259 1.16 -16.38 -8.56
CA SER A 259 1.39 -17.05 -7.31
C SER A 259 1.18 -16.01 -6.23
N TRP A 260 0.05 -16.06 -5.52
CA TRP A 260 -0.01 -15.53 -4.15
C TRP A 260 0.76 -16.46 -3.22
N LYS A 261 2.03 -16.70 -3.56
CA LYS A 261 2.97 -16.80 -2.47
C LYS A 261 2.93 -15.41 -1.86
N LEU A 262 2.44 -15.34 -0.62
CA LEU A 262 3.04 -14.47 0.39
C LEU A 262 4.45 -14.22 -0.11
N ILE A 263 4.70 -13.00 -0.57
CA ILE A 263 6.05 -12.52 -0.77
C ILE A 263 6.81 -13.10 0.41
N GLU A 264 7.64 -14.11 0.15
CA GLU A 264 8.32 -14.87 1.17
C GLU A 264 9.11 -13.82 1.92
N THR A 265 8.63 -13.45 3.10
CA THR A 265 9.21 -12.50 4.05
C THR A 265 10.38 -11.73 3.43
N PHE A 266 10.11 -10.76 2.54
CA PHE A 266 11.20 -9.89 2.12
C PHE A 266 11.63 -9.17 3.40
N PRO A 267 12.89 -9.24 3.78
CA PRO A 267 13.38 -8.21 4.68
C PRO A 267 13.34 -6.91 3.84
N GLY A 268 12.47 -5.98 4.21
CA GLY A 268 12.25 -4.66 3.59
C GLY A 268 11.28 -4.56 2.40
N TRP A 269 10.59 -3.43 2.33
CA TRP A 269 9.62 -2.99 1.32
C TRP A 269 10.18 -1.78 0.56
N LEU A 270 9.92 -1.68 -0.74
CA LEU A 270 10.24 -0.50 -1.52
C LEU A 270 9.43 0.72 -1.03
N PRO A 271 9.90 1.96 -1.24
CA PRO A 271 9.16 3.15 -0.82
C PRO A 271 7.71 3.17 -1.31
N ILE A 272 7.50 2.79 -2.57
CA ILE A 272 6.16 2.75 -3.16
C ILE A 272 5.22 1.73 -2.49
N GLN A 273 5.76 0.62 -1.98
CA GLN A 273 4.96 -0.39 -1.27
C GLN A 273 4.51 0.12 0.10
N ILE A 274 5.37 0.85 0.81
CA ILE A 274 5.04 1.47 2.10
C ILE A 274 4.00 2.59 1.89
N ALA A 275 4.18 3.42 0.87
CA ALA A 275 3.21 4.46 0.54
C ALA A 275 1.84 3.87 0.16
N PHE A 276 1.79 2.73 -0.56
CA PHE A 276 0.52 2.02 -0.81
C PHE A 276 -0.11 1.44 0.47
N TYR A 277 0.71 0.90 1.38
CA TYR A 277 0.22 0.46 2.69
C TYR A 277 -0.45 1.61 3.47
N TYR A 278 0.07 2.84 3.34
CA TYR A 278 -0.55 4.05 3.88
C TYR A 278 -1.56 4.74 2.96
N SER A 279 -2.00 4.08 1.89
CA SER A 279 -3.00 4.59 0.94
C SER A 279 -2.63 5.94 0.31
N PHE A 280 -1.36 6.19 -0.01
CA PHE A 280 -0.97 7.40 -0.75
C PHE A 280 -1.59 7.36 -2.16
N PRO A 281 -2.07 8.51 -2.69
CA PRO A 281 -2.74 8.58 -4.00
C PRO A 281 -1.73 8.70 -5.16
N LEU A 282 -0.79 7.75 -5.22
CA LEU A 282 0.33 7.74 -6.19
C LEU A 282 -0.09 7.46 -7.64
N LEU A 283 -1.37 7.19 -7.88
CA LEU A 283 -1.90 7.00 -9.23
C LEU A 283 -2.42 8.27 -9.86
N GLU A 284 -2.89 9.18 -9.03
CA GLU A 284 -3.47 10.47 -9.39
C GLU A 284 -2.43 11.58 -9.33
N PHE A 285 -1.48 11.46 -8.39
CA PHE A 285 -0.48 12.49 -8.10
C PHE A 285 0.92 11.89 -8.14
N SER A 286 1.88 12.67 -8.63
CA SER A 286 3.28 12.29 -8.81
C SER A 286 4.25 13.36 -8.26
N GLY A 287 3.75 14.31 -7.48
CA GLY A 287 4.48 15.49 -6.99
C GLY A 287 4.64 16.56 -8.06
N LYS A 288 3.84 16.51 -9.13
CA LYS A 288 3.97 17.42 -10.27
C LYS A 288 3.79 18.87 -9.81
N GLY A 289 4.67 19.75 -10.31
CA GLY A 289 4.65 21.17 -9.97
C GLY A 289 5.20 21.50 -8.58
N GLN A 290 5.61 20.50 -7.80
CA GLN A 290 6.19 20.71 -6.48
C GLN A 290 7.72 20.76 -6.50
N SER A 291 8.29 21.43 -5.50
CA SER A 291 9.73 21.55 -5.27
C SER A 291 10.07 21.07 -3.84
N ILE A 292 10.82 19.98 -3.76
CA ILE A 292 11.14 19.30 -2.50
C ILE A 292 12.64 19.42 -2.25
N ALA A 293 13.01 20.03 -1.13
CA ALA A 293 14.38 20.13 -0.66
C ALA A 293 14.73 18.97 0.28
N ILE A 294 15.90 18.38 0.08
CA ILE A 294 16.53 17.43 1.00
C ILE A 294 17.73 18.13 1.61
N LEU A 295 17.81 18.24 2.94
CA LEU A 295 18.99 18.78 3.61
C LEU A 295 19.93 17.63 4.02
N SER A 296 21.12 17.61 3.44
CA SER A 296 22.11 16.57 3.67
C SER A 296 23.40 17.17 4.25
N PHE A 297 23.90 16.53 5.31
CA PHE A 297 25.12 16.96 6.01
C PHE A 297 26.27 15.96 5.86
N GLY A 298 26.15 14.99 4.96
CA GLY A 298 27.16 13.96 4.70
C GLY A 298 26.75 13.06 3.55
N GLY A 299 27.63 12.17 3.14
CA GLY A 299 27.36 11.19 2.08
C GLY A 299 27.48 11.78 0.68
N LYS A 300 28.37 11.21 -0.13
CA LYS A 300 28.58 11.57 -1.53
C LYS A 300 27.31 11.22 -2.30
N ILE A 301 26.93 12.12 -3.21
CA ILE A 301 25.89 11.84 -4.19
C ILE A 301 26.54 11.74 -5.56
N ASP A 302 26.43 10.58 -6.16
CA ASP A 302 26.82 10.34 -7.54
C ASP A 302 25.56 10.13 -8.38
N MET A 303 25.34 11.02 -9.36
CA MET A 303 24.14 11.00 -10.19
C MET A 303 24.08 9.76 -11.10
N ASP A 304 25.23 9.16 -11.44
CA ASP A 304 25.25 7.92 -12.21
C ASP A 304 24.91 6.70 -11.32
N GLU A 305 25.32 6.71 -10.04
CA GLU A 305 24.91 5.70 -9.05
C GLU A 305 23.40 5.80 -8.76
N LEU A 306 22.89 7.00 -8.45
CA LEU A 306 21.45 7.22 -8.26
C LEU A 306 20.63 6.77 -9.48
N LYS A 307 21.13 6.99 -10.69
CA LYS A 307 20.47 6.51 -11.90
C LYS A 307 20.39 4.98 -11.94
N ASN A 308 21.40 4.28 -11.43
CA ASN A 308 21.37 2.82 -11.30
C ASN A 308 20.42 2.37 -10.17
N ASP A 309 20.34 3.12 -9.07
CA ASP A 309 19.43 2.87 -7.96
C ASP A 309 17.97 2.97 -8.42
N PHE A 310 17.59 4.06 -9.11
CA PHE A 310 16.26 4.19 -9.72
C PHE A 310 15.98 3.11 -10.76
N ARG A 311 16.97 2.70 -11.57
CA ARG A 311 16.81 1.58 -12.50
C ARG A 311 16.56 0.26 -11.77
N ALA A 312 17.21 0.02 -10.64
CA ALA A 312 17.02 -1.17 -9.81
C ALA A 312 15.61 -1.19 -9.19
N MET A 313 15.08 -0.02 -8.81
CA MET A 313 13.66 0.18 -8.46
C MET A 313 12.70 0.08 -9.66
N ARG A 314 13.21 -0.07 -10.90
CA ARG A 314 12.45 -0.05 -12.16
C ARG A 314 11.71 1.27 -12.40
N MET A 315 12.34 2.37 -11.99
CA MET A 315 11.86 3.73 -12.13
C MET A 315 12.79 4.54 -13.04
N ALA A 316 12.23 5.56 -13.69
CA ALA A 316 13.05 6.60 -14.28
C ALA A 316 13.62 7.48 -13.16
N MET A 317 14.87 7.91 -13.30
CA MET A 317 15.44 8.88 -12.37
C MET A 317 14.65 10.20 -12.48
N PRO A 318 14.12 10.72 -11.36
CA PRO A 318 13.43 12.01 -11.32
C PRO A 318 14.37 13.18 -11.64
N ASN A 319 13.80 14.38 -11.71
CA ASN A 319 14.58 15.60 -11.85
C ASN A 319 15.25 15.96 -10.52
N ILE A 320 16.50 15.52 -10.36
CA ILE A 320 17.31 15.71 -9.16
C ILE A 320 18.43 16.72 -9.44
N LYS A 321 18.58 17.69 -8.53
CA LYS A 321 19.65 18.69 -8.56
C LYS A 321 20.41 18.67 -7.24
N GLU A 322 21.73 18.86 -7.31
CA GLU A 322 22.58 19.09 -6.15
C GLU A 322 22.92 20.58 -6.00
N VAL A 323 22.91 21.08 -4.76
CA VAL A 323 23.34 22.43 -4.40
C VAL A 323 24.27 22.35 -3.19
N ILE A 324 25.50 22.84 -3.35
CA ILE A 324 26.45 22.98 -2.24
C ILE A 324 26.19 24.28 -1.49
N VAL A 325 25.98 24.17 -0.18
CA VAL A 325 25.71 25.29 0.73
C VAL A 325 26.98 25.65 1.49
N ASN A 326 27.41 26.91 1.34
CA ASN A 326 28.42 27.57 2.17
C ASN A 326 29.80 26.87 2.25
N GLY A 327 30.23 26.22 1.15
CA GLY A 327 31.60 25.74 0.97
C GLY A 327 31.72 24.23 0.76
N PRO A 328 32.93 23.72 0.48
CA PRO A 328 33.15 22.32 0.17
C PRO A 328 32.90 21.42 1.38
N ILE A 329 32.32 20.25 1.13
CA ILE A 329 32.09 19.23 2.14
C ILE A 329 33.43 18.53 2.44
N PRO A 330 33.85 18.42 3.71
CA PRO A 330 35.07 17.70 4.07
C PRO A 330 35.05 16.25 3.54
N PRO A 331 36.15 15.74 2.94
CA PRO A 331 36.16 14.41 2.31
C PRO A 331 35.75 13.25 3.22
N ARG A 332 35.99 13.36 4.54
CA ARG A 332 35.55 12.34 5.52
C ARG A 332 34.04 12.32 5.69
N GLN A 333 33.40 13.48 5.63
CA GLN A 333 31.93 13.61 5.69
C GLN A 333 31.31 13.24 4.34
N ASP A 334 32.00 13.56 3.25
CA ASP A 334 31.59 13.20 1.89
C ASP A 334 31.62 11.66 1.71
N ASN A 335 32.65 10.97 2.20
CA ASN A 335 32.75 9.51 2.09
C ASN A 335 31.95 8.72 3.15
N GLY A 336 31.14 9.37 3.99
CA GLY A 336 30.40 8.70 5.08
C GLY A 336 28.95 9.17 5.16
N GLY A 337 28.01 8.24 5.43
CA GLY A 337 26.59 8.57 5.44
C GLY A 337 25.95 8.66 4.05
N SER A 338 26.50 7.97 3.05
CA SER A 338 25.91 7.84 1.70
C SER A 338 24.50 7.28 1.77
N VAL A 339 24.32 6.20 2.56
CA VAL A 339 23.03 5.53 2.79
C VAL A 339 21.93 6.50 3.22
N GLU A 340 22.22 7.49 4.08
CA GLU A 340 21.24 8.47 4.56
C GLU A 340 20.72 9.36 3.42
N THR A 341 21.63 9.91 2.62
CA THR A 341 21.22 10.81 1.53
C THR A 341 20.59 10.02 0.38
N HIS A 342 21.06 8.79 0.11
CA HIS A 342 20.42 7.89 -0.85
C HIS A 342 19.00 7.53 -0.41
N LEU A 343 18.79 7.17 0.86
CA LEU A 343 17.48 6.88 1.43
C LEU A 343 16.49 8.01 1.19
N ASP A 344 16.83 9.24 1.58
CA ASP A 344 15.96 10.41 1.39
C ASP A 344 15.60 10.63 -0.09
N VAL A 345 16.61 10.56 -0.97
CA VAL A 345 16.46 10.82 -2.41
C VAL A 345 15.64 9.73 -3.08
N GLU A 346 15.85 8.47 -2.72
CA GLU A 346 15.12 7.34 -3.29
C GLU A 346 13.67 7.31 -2.82
N ILE A 347 13.39 7.63 -1.55
CA ILE A 347 12.01 7.72 -1.05
C ILE A 347 11.28 8.85 -1.77
N ILE A 348 11.79 10.07 -1.74
CA ILE A 348 11.12 11.21 -2.40
C ILE A 348 11.05 11.00 -3.91
N GLY A 349 12.10 10.46 -4.52
CA GLY A 349 12.14 10.21 -5.94
C GLY A 349 11.19 9.10 -6.41
N ALA A 350 10.96 8.08 -5.57
CA ALA A 350 10.01 7.03 -5.87
C ALA A 350 8.56 7.49 -5.70
N LEU A 351 8.28 8.36 -4.72
CA LEU A 351 6.93 8.79 -4.39
C LEU A 351 6.50 10.07 -5.14
N CYS A 352 7.45 10.92 -5.52
CA CYS A 352 7.22 12.19 -6.21
C CYS A 352 8.11 12.32 -7.47
N PRO A 353 8.00 11.41 -8.45
CA PRO A 353 8.90 11.37 -9.60
C PRO A 353 8.81 12.59 -10.54
N ASP A 354 7.70 13.35 -10.51
CA ASP A 354 7.49 14.55 -11.32
C ASP A 354 7.77 15.86 -10.55
N ALA A 355 8.20 15.78 -9.28
CA ALA A 355 8.65 16.93 -8.51
C ALA A 355 10.08 17.36 -8.92
N GLN A 356 10.40 18.63 -8.68
CA GLN A 356 11.81 19.06 -8.64
C GLN A 356 12.39 18.67 -7.29
N ILE A 357 13.37 17.77 -7.28
CA ILE A 357 14.08 17.36 -6.07
C ILE A 357 15.41 18.11 -6.02
N THR A 358 15.70 18.79 -4.92
CA THR A 358 16.97 19.50 -4.73
C THR A 358 17.65 19.08 -3.44
N ILE A 359 18.86 18.52 -3.57
CA ILE A 359 19.70 18.09 -2.46
C ILE A 359 20.60 19.25 -2.06
N TYR A 360 20.32 19.87 -0.92
CA TYR A 360 21.12 20.93 -0.32
C TYR A 360 22.15 20.32 0.61
N ARG A 361 23.39 20.21 0.13
CA ARG A 361 24.47 19.59 0.87
C ARG A 361 25.34 20.64 1.57
N ALA A 362 25.62 20.42 2.85
CA ALA A 362 26.45 21.30 3.66
C ALA A 362 27.42 20.51 4.55
N PRO A 363 28.51 21.12 5.05
CA PRO A 363 29.34 20.48 6.07
C PRO A 363 28.54 20.08 7.33
N ASN A 364 28.83 18.92 7.92
CA ASN A 364 28.20 18.48 9.18
C ASN A 364 28.67 19.34 10.36
N LYS A 365 28.01 20.48 10.55
CA LYS A 365 28.17 21.40 11.67
C LYS A 365 26.80 22.00 11.98
N PHE A 366 26.49 22.17 13.26
CA PHE A 366 25.21 22.77 13.67
C PHE A 366 24.96 24.15 13.06
N SER A 367 26.01 24.94 12.83
CA SER A 367 25.91 26.25 12.17
C SER A 367 25.36 26.19 10.74
N GLU A 368 25.54 25.08 10.03
CA GLU A 368 25.16 24.96 8.62
C GLU A 368 23.70 24.56 8.42
N PHE A 369 23.01 24.06 9.45
CA PHE A 369 21.59 23.74 9.36
C PHE A 369 20.76 24.98 9.03
N ALA A 370 20.99 26.08 9.74
CA ALA A 370 20.31 27.34 9.48
C ALA A 370 20.59 27.87 8.07
N ASN A 371 21.83 27.71 7.57
CA ASN A 371 22.21 28.13 6.23
C ASN A 371 21.51 27.29 5.15
N ALA A 372 21.42 25.96 5.35
CA ALA A 372 20.77 25.04 4.43
C ALA A 372 19.25 25.30 4.36
N VAL A 373 18.57 25.47 5.51
CA VAL A 373 17.15 25.86 5.55
C VAL A 373 16.94 27.20 4.85
N ASN A 374 17.71 28.23 5.19
CA ASN A 374 17.59 29.54 4.56
C ASN A 374 17.81 29.49 3.06
N ARG A 375 18.73 28.65 2.58
CA ARG A 375 18.99 28.50 1.16
C ARG A 375 17.85 27.77 0.44
N ALA A 376 17.34 26.68 1.01
CA ALA A 376 16.19 25.96 0.45
C ALA A 376 14.94 26.85 0.35
N VAL A 377 14.66 27.67 1.38
CA VAL A 377 13.58 28.65 1.36
C VAL A 377 13.80 29.74 0.30
N ALA A 378 15.04 30.24 0.16
CA ALA A 378 15.36 31.26 -0.84
C ALA A 378 15.23 30.77 -2.29
N ASP A 379 15.42 29.47 -2.51
CA ASP A 379 15.25 28.81 -3.81
C ASP A 379 13.79 28.41 -4.09
N ASN A 380 12.82 28.81 -3.24
CA ASN A 380 11.37 28.56 -3.37
C ASN A 380 10.98 27.07 -3.36
N ASN A 381 11.58 26.27 -2.49
CA ASN A 381 11.05 24.94 -2.20
C ASN A 381 9.76 25.05 -1.39
N SER A 382 8.73 24.30 -1.75
CA SER A 382 7.47 24.24 -0.98
C SER A 382 7.59 23.32 0.23
N ILE A 383 8.53 22.36 0.20
CA ILE A 383 8.73 21.35 1.24
C ILE A 383 10.22 21.16 1.50
N ILE A 384 10.61 20.95 2.76
CA ILE A 384 11.97 20.61 3.19
C ILE A 384 11.90 19.32 4.02
N SER A 385 12.70 18.31 3.67
CA SER A 385 12.93 17.10 4.46
C SER A 385 14.29 17.19 5.16
N ILE A 386 14.31 16.89 6.46
CA ILE A 386 15.51 16.88 7.30
C ILE A 386 15.57 15.58 8.10
N SER A 387 16.52 14.72 7.74
CA SER A 387 16.75 13.43 8.41
C SER A 387 18.01 13.45 9.31
N TRP A 388 18.38 14.65 9.78
CA TRP A 388 19.57 14.88 10.61
C TRP A 388 19.22 15.70 11.84
N GLY A 389 19.84 15.36 12.97
CA GLY A 389 19.62 16.07 14.23
C GLY A 389 20.47 15.54 15.37
N ALA A 390 20.22 16.10 16.55
CA ALA A 390 20.81 15.67 17.81
C ALA A 390 19.95 16.18 18.98
N ALA A 391 20.16 15.62 20.18
CA ALA A 391 19.42 16.02 21.37
C ALA A 391 19.44 17.54 21.54
N GLU A 392 18.27 18.11 21.85
CA GLU A 392 18.06 19.55 21.82
C GLU A 392 19.03 20.34 22.71
N ASP A 393 19.50 19.71 23.80
CA ASP A 393 20.46 20.27 24.76
C ASP A 393 21.87 20.47 24.17
N ASN A 394 22.21 19.81 23.07
CA ASN A 394 23.55 19.83 22.47
C ASN A 394 23.78 21.02 21.51
N TRP A 395 22.74 21.75 21.12
CA TRP A 395 22.84 22.72 20.02
C TRP A 395 23.48 24.06 20.41
N GLY A 396 23.45 24.41 21.70
CA GLY A 396 23.96 25.69 22.21
C GLY A 396 23.40 26.88 21.44
N ASP A 397 24.26 27.85 21.11
CA ASP A 397 23.88 29.08 20.41
C ASP A 397 23.37 28.84 18.98
N ASN A 398 23.71 27.71 18.34
CA ASN A 398 23.26 27.42 16.97
C ASN A 398 21.74 27.20 16.91
N ARG A 399 21.12 26.80 18.03
CA ARG A 399 19.66 26.61 18.13
C ARG A 399 18.89 27.86 17.75
N GLU A 400 19.31 29.04 18.22
CA GLU A 400 18.61 30.29 17.93
C GLU A 400 18.61 30.61 16.42
N SER A 401 19.74 30.37 15.76
CA SER A 401 19.88 30.60 14.32
C SER A 401 19.04 29.64 13.48
N LEU A 402 18.98 28.36 13.87
CA LEU A 402 18.15 27.38 13.18
C LEU A 402 16.67 27.65 13.43
N GLU A 403 16.29 27.97 14.67
CA GLU A 403 14.91 28.29 15.02
C GLU A 403 14.38 29.48 14.22
N ALA A 404 15.20 30.54 14.08
CA ALA A 404 14.85 31.67 13.24
C ALA A 404 14.69 31.29 11.75
N ALA A 405 15.48 30.34 11.26
CA ALA A 405 15.36 29.83 9.89
C ALA A 405 14.10 28.99 9.68
N LEU A 406 13.74 28.14 10.65
CA LEU A 406 12.53 27.32 10.64
C LEU A 406 11.27 28.19 10.75
N ALA A 407 11.25 29.15 11.66
CA ALA A 407 10.17 30.14 11.76
C ALA A 407 10.00 30.93 10.45
N LYS A 408 11.10 31.27 9.77
CA LYS A 408 11.06 31.92 8.46
C LYS A 408 10.51 30.98 7.36
N ALA A 409 10.82 29.69 7.41
CA ALA A 409 10.27 28.69 6.48
C ALA A 409 8.74 28.59 6.66
N ALA A 410 8.27 28.44 7.90
CA ALA A 410 6.84 28.44 8.22
C ALA A 410 6.13 29.72 7.71
N ASN A 411 6.69 30.90 7.99
CA ASN A 411 6.15 32.19 7.50
C ASN A 411 6.17 32.34 5.97
N LYS A 412 6.98 31.54 5.27
CA LYS A 412 7.05 31.52 3.81
C LYS A 412 6.15 30.45 3.18
N GLY A 413 5.35 29.76 3.98
CA GLY A 413 4.49 28.69 3.51
C GLY A 413 5.27 27.46 3.07
N VAL A 414 6.37 27.15 3.77
CA VAL A 414 7.19 25.96 3.51
C VAL A 414 6.95 24.93 4.61
N THR A 415 6.54 23.72 4.25
CA THR A 415 6.43 22.61 5.20
C THR A 415 7.81 22.03 5.47
N VAL A 416 8.21 21.89 6.74
CA VAL A 416 9.48 21.27 7.11
C VAL A 416 9.20 19.96 7.87
N CYS A 417 9.53 18.83 7.27
CA CYS A 417 9.39 17.49 7.86
C CYS A 417 10.73 17.06 8.47
N VAL A 418 10.74 16.63 9.72
CA VAL A 418 11.98 16.33 10.46
C VAL A 418 11.89 14.99 11.17
N SER A 419 12.89 14.12 10.98
CA SER A 419 13.00 12.84 11.69
C SER A 419 13.11 13.08 13.20
N SER A 420 12.35 12.34 14.01
CA SER A 420 12.34 12.51 15.48
C SER A 420 13.50 11.84 16.21
N GLY A 421 14.31 11.03 15.52
CA GLY A 421 15.50 10.37 16.06
C GLY A 421 15.34 8.85 16.19
N ASP A 422 16.47 8.17 16.37
CA ASP A 422 16.56 6.70 16.40
C ASP A 422 17.11 6.15 17.74
N GLY A 423 17.33 7.04 18.70
CA GLY A 423 17.91 6.77 20.02
C GLY A 423 16.87 6.48 21.11
N GLY A 424 15.61 6.26 20.76
CA GLY A 424 14.52 6.16 21.73
C GLY A 424 14.32 7.47 22.51
N SER A 425 13.70 7.37 23.68
CA SER A 425 13.48 8.50 24.60
C SER A 425 14.78 9.14 25.12
N SER A 426 15.94 8.50 24.93
CA SER A 426 17.24 9.05 25.33
C SER A 426 17.92 9.90 24.26
N ASP A 427 17.47 9.79 23.00
CA ASP A 427 18.11 10.36 21.81
C ASP A 427 19.62 10.03 21.67
N VAL A 428 20.05 8.88 22.23
CA VAL A 428 21.44 8.41 22.17
C VAL A 428 21.50 7.05 21.49
N ARG A 429 22.49 6.90 20.60
CA ARG A 429 22.80 5.63 19.92
C ARG A 429 24.19 5.10 20.30
N SER A 430 24.29 3.78 20.40
CA SER A 430 25.55 3.04 20.46
C SER A 430 25.61 2.08 19.27
N GLY A 431 26.28 2.51 18.21
CA GLY A 431 26.14 1.88 16.89
C GLY A 431 24.69 1.98 16.42
N ASN A 432 24.09 0.86 16.03
CA ASN A 432 22.70 0.83 15.57
C ASN A 432 21.67 0.84 16.71
N ARG A 433 22.12 0.61 17.95
CA ARG A 433 21.24 0.39 19.11
C ARG A 433 20.86 1.71 19.80
N ALA A 434 19.59 1.89 20.16
CA ALA A 434 19.19 2.92 21.11
C ALA A 434 19.79 2.63 22.49
N ALA A 435 20.46 3.61 23.10
CA ALA A 435 21.27 3.41 24.30
C ALA A 435 21.02 4.51 25.33
N GLN A 436 21.10 4.18 26.61
CA GLN A 436 20.89 5.15 27.69
C GLN A 436 21.82 6.37 27.58
N ALA A 437 21.29 7.57 27.82
CA ALA A 437 22.10 8.78 27.94
C ALA A 437 22.94 8.72 29.23
N LYS A 438 24.07 9.44 29.25
CA LYS A 438 25.03 9.37 30.37
C LYS A 438 24.52 10.02 31.66
N ASP A 439 23.64 11.00 31.53
CA ASP A 439 22.95 11.67 32.64
C ASP A 439 21.70 10.90 33.11
N GLY A 440 21.31 9.83 32.40
CA GLY A 440 20.15 9.01 32.71
C GLY A 440 18.81 9.67 32.42
N MET A 441 18.78 10.72 31.60
CA MET A 441 17.58 11.52 31.30
C MET A 441 16.99 11.21 29.93
N ALA A 442 15.69 11.46 29.79
CA ALA A 442 15.03 11.51 28.49
C ALA A 442 15.36 12.82 27.76
N HIS A 443 15.59 12.77 26.45
CA HIS A 443 15.85 13.91 25.59
C HIS A 443 15.02 13.80 24.31
N VAL A 444 14.60 14.93 23.76
CA VAL A 444 14.00 15.00 22.43
C VAL A 444 15.02 15.53 21.42
N ASN A 445 14.90 15.06 20.17
CA ASN A 445 15.77 15.47 19.08
C ASN A 445 15.42 16.88 18.58
N TYR A 446 16.44 17.68 18.27
CA TYR A 446 16.31 18.94 17.52
C TYR A 446 17.00 18.77 16.17
N PRO A 447 16.36 19.16 15.04
CA PRO A 447 15.27 20.15 14.95
C PRO A 447 13.84 19.65 15.19
N ALA A 448 13.60 18.36 15.40
CA ALA A 448 12.23 17.84 15.55
C ALA A 448 11.44 18.47 16.71
N SER A 449 12.10 18.88 17.79
CA SER A 449 11.45 19.57 18.91
C SER A 449 11.04 21.01 18.64
N SER A 450 11.44 21.61 17.50
CA SER A 450 10.95 22.93 17.10
C SER A 450 9.42 22.92 16.93
N PRO A 451 8.69 23.96 17.37
CA PRO A 451 7.27 24.12 17.09
C PRO A 451 6.97 24.50 15.63
N TYR A 452 7.97 24.79 14.80
CA TYR A 452 7.81 25.19 13.38
C TYR A 452 8.00 24.05 12.38
N VAL A 453 8.08 22.82 12.85
CA VAL A 453 8.32 21.64 12.00
C VAL A 453 7.28 20.55 12.27
N LEU A 454 7.05 19.72 11.26
CA LEU A 454 6.33 18.46 11.40
C LEU A 454 7.34 17.39 11.82
N ALA A 455 7.28 16.96 13.07
CA ALA A 455 8.14 15.92 13.62
C ALA A 455 7.61 14.52 13.27
N CYS A 456 8.49 13.69 12.72
CA CYS A 456 8.19 12.38 12.15
C CYS A 456 8.77 11.25 13.02
N GLY A 457 7.88 10.54 13.72
CA GLY A 457 8.07 9.33 14.52
C GLY A 457 8.22 8.05 13.74
N GLY A 458 8.48 6.95 14.44
CA GLY A 458 8.74 5.64 13.85
C GLY A 458 7.85 4.54 14.42
N THR A 459 7.27 3.75 13.51
CA THR A 459 6.52 2.53 13.81
C THR A 459 7.21 1.31 13.20
N GLU A 460 6.76 0.13 13.60
CA GLU A 460 7.15 -1.13 12.97
C GLU A 460 5.97 -2.07 12.86
N LEU A 461 6.00 -2.93 11.84
CA LEU A 461 5.02 -4.02 11.72
C LEU A 461 5.44 -5.17 12.62
N LEU A 462 4.57 -5.58 13.53
CA LEU A 462 4.75 -6.80 14.29
C LEU A 462 4.59 -8.01 13.36
N ARG A 463 5.72 -8.49 12.83
CA ARG A 463 5.79 -9.72 12.02
C ARG A 463 5.82 -10.91 12.97
N GLY A 464 4.81 -11.77 12.90
CA GLY A 464 4.52 -12.81 13.89
C GLY A 464 5.73 -13.54 14.51
N GLN A 465 6.00 -13.23 15.78
CA GLN A 465 6.56 -14.18 16.76
C GLN A 465 5.88 -13.93 18.11
N VAL A 466 4.62 -14.35 18.24
CA VAL A 466 3.96 -14.43 19.56
C VAL A 466 3.39 -15.83 19.72
N ASN A 467 3.99 -16.62 20.61
CA ASN A 467 3.59 -17.98 20.90
C ASN A 467 2.79 -18.00 22.21
N PHE A 468 1.47 -17.79 22.13
CA PHE A 468 0.57 -17.95 23.27
C PHE A 468 -0.11 -19.33 23.25
N GLY A 469 0.68 -20.41 23.34
CA GLY A 469 0.28 -21.71 23.93
C GLY A 469 -0.95 -22.48 23.41
N TYR A 470 -1.78 -21.95 22.52
CA TYR A 470 -2.95 -22.57 21.91
C TYR A 470 -3.20 -21.91 20.55
N GLY A 471 -2.51 -22.39 19.52
CA GLY A 471 -2.85 -22.27 18.08
C GLY A 471 -3.30 -20.91 17.49
N THR A 472 -2.58 -20.47 16.43
CA THR A 472 -2.87 -19.32 15.51
C THR A 472 -2.71 -17.94 16.19
N ILE A 473 -2.30 -16.80 15.60
CA ILE A 473 -2.15 -16.20 14.24
C ILE A 473 -0.84 -15.31 14.28
N PRO A 474 -0.54 -14.21 13.50
CA PRO A 474 -1.34 -12.96 13.50
C PRO A 474 -1.34 -12.06 12.23
N VAL A 475 -2.47 -11.35 12.08
CA VAL A 475 -2.62 -9.94 11.68
C VAL A 475 -1.32 -9.12 11.82
N THR A 476 -0.93 -8.34 10.80
CA THR A 476 0.14 -7.34 10.96
C THR A 476 -0.38 -6.16 11.77
N GLN A 477 -0.09 -6.13 13.06
CA GLN A 477 -0.31 -4.97 13.90
C GLN A 477 0.86 -4.01 13.73
N GLU A 478 0.58 -2.73 13.50
CA GLU A 478 1.59 -1.68 13.55
C GLU A 478 1.75 -1.19 14.99
N ILE A 479 2.99 -1.16 15.47
CA ILE A 479 3.35 -0.85 16.86
C ILE A 479 4.45 0.21 16.88
N VAL A 480 4.73 0.79 18.05
CA VAL A 480 5.88 1.68 18.23
C VAL A 480 7.17 0.96 17.85
N TRP A 481 8.01 1.59 17.03
CA TRP A 481 9.31 1.03 16.70
C TRP A 481 10.25 1.09 17.90
N ASN A 482 10.58 -0.07 18.48
CA ASN A 482 11.60 -0.18 19.52
C ASN A 482 12.28 -1.56 19.51
N ASN A 483 13.41 -1.59 18.82
CA ASN A 483 14.25 -2.76 18.68
C ASN A 483 15.49 -2.70 19.59
N SER A 484 15.48 -1.86 20.63
CA SER A 484 16.61 -1.67 21.55
C SER A 484 17.05 -2.95 22.27
N ASN A 485 16.10 -3.86 22.54
CA ASN A 485 16.31 -5.16 23.17
C ASN A 485 17.03 -6.18 22.26
N ILE A 486 16.90 -6.03 20.94
CA ILE A 486 17.53 -6.90 19.93
C ILE A 486 18.71 -6.20 19.22
N GLY A 487 19.18 -5.07 19.75
CA GLY A 487 20.34 -4.34 19.23
C GLY A 487 20.04 -3.33 18.11
N GLY A 488 18.76 -3.05 17.85
CA GLY A 488 18.29 -2.01 16.93
C GLY A 488 17.96 -0.66 17.60
N GLY A 489 17.55 0.30 16.78
CA GLY A 489 17.11 1.62 17.23
C GLY A 489 15.70 1.60 17.81
N ALA A 490 15.26 2.77 18.25
CA ALA A 490 13.89 3.03 18.68
C ALA A 490 13.50 4.45 18.27
N THR A 491 12.22 4.69 17.98
CA THR A 491 11.76 6.03 17.60
C THR A 491 12.08 7.06 18.68
N GLY A 492 12.55 8.24 18.28
CA GLY A 492 12.63 9.38 19.17
C GLY A 492 11.22 9.87 19.54
N GLY A 493 11.12 10.55 20.67
CA GLY A 493 9.85 11.07 21.17
C GLY A 493 9.90 11.41 22.65
N GLY A 494 9.12 12.41 23.03
CA GLY A 494 9.06 12.89 24.40
C GLY A 494 8.60 14.34 24.51
N VAL A 495 8.95 15.00 25.61
CA VAL A 495 8.54 16.39 25.88
C VAL A 495 9.78 17.27 25.94
N SER A 496 9.81 18.33 25.14
CA SER A 496 10.91 19.30 25.14
C SER A 496 11.06 19.99 26.49
N ASN A 497 12.32 20.20 26.93
CA ASN A 497 12.69 21.06 28.05
C ASN A 497 12.94 22.51 27.59
N LEU A 498 13.13 22.74 26.29
CA LEU A 498 13.51 24.04 25.72
C LEU A 498 12.33 24.79 25.12
N PHE A 499 11.41 24.08 24.48
CA PHE A 499 10.27 24.67 23.78
C PHE A 499 9.00 24.49 24.62
N PRO A 500 8.28 25.59 24.94
CA PRO A 500 6.99 25.49 25.59
C PRO A 500 6.00 24.75 24.69
N MET A 501 4.97 24.17 25.29
CA MET A 501 3.89 23.55 24.53
C MET A 501 3.23 24.61 23.62
N PRO A 502 3.20 24.39 22.29
CA PRO A 502 2.60 25.34 21.37
C PRO A 502 1.07 25.32 21.49
N GLN A 503 0.44 26.42 21.11
CA GLN A 503 -1.00 26.64 21.30
C GLN A 503 -1.87 25.55 20.67
N TRP A 504 -1.50 25.06 19.48
CA TRP A 504 -2.22 23.98 18.80
C TRP A 504 -2.13 22.61 19.49
N GLN A 505 -1.09 22.33 20.31
CA GLN A 505 -1.11 21.14 21.18
C GLN A 505 -1.98 21.35 22.42
N ILE A 506 -2.04 22.58 22.94
CA ILE A 506 -2.91 22.93 24.07
C ILE A 506 -4.39 22.80 23.65
N GLU A 507 -4.73 23.30 22.46
CA GLU A 507 -6.09 23.25 21.92
C GLU A 507 -6.55 21.84 21.56
N ALA A 508 -5.59 20.95 21.25
CA ALA A 508 -5.82 19.51 21.08
C ALA A 508 -5.90 18.72 22.40
N ASP A 509 -5.94 19.39 23.56
CA ASP A 509 -6.02 18.79 24.91
C ASP A 509 -4.86 17.83 25.23
N ILE A 510 -3.66 18.09 24.68
CA ILE A 510 -2.49 17.24 24.92
C ILE A 510 -1.90 17.57 26.29
N ASN A 511 -1.86 16.58 27.17
CA ASN A 511 -1.35 16.72 28.54
C ASN A 511 -0.37 15.61 28.91
N ILE A 512 0.75 15.53 28.17
CA ILE A 512 1.81 14.56 28.41
C ILE A 512 2.95 15.24 29.17
N PRO A 513 3.27 14.82 30.41
CA PRO A 513 4.32 15.44 31.21
C PRO A 513 5.72 14.98 30.80
N ASN A 514 6.72 15.82 31.03
CA ASN A 514 8.12 15.48 30.80
C ASN A 514 8.58 14.34 31.74
N ALA A 515 9.17 13.28 31.18
CA ALA A 515 9.56 12.07 31.92
C ALA A 515 10.65 12.31 32.97
N ASN A 516 11.37 13.44 32.92
CA ASN A 516 12.43 13.77 33.89
C ASN A 516 11.95 14.64 35.05
N ASN A 517 10.96 15.51 34.83
CA ASN A 517 10.64 16.61 35.76
C ASN A 517 9.15 16.98 35.84
N GLU A 518 8.27 16.25 35.16
CA GLU A 518 6.81 16.43 35.15
C GLU A 518 6.30 17.77 34.59
N LYS A 519 7.18 18.60 34.00
CA LYS A 519 6.77 19.87 33.38
C LYS A 519 6.14 19.66 32.00
N THR A 520 5.37 20.64 31.56
CA THR A 520 4.82 20.71 30.21
C THR A 520 5.81 21.36 29.23
N GLY A 521 5.74 20.94 27.97
CA GLY A 521 6.58 21.40 26.86
C GLY A 521 6.06 20.87 25.53
N ARG A 522 6.69 21.23 24.41
CA ARG A 522 6.36 20.68 23.08
C ARG A 522 6.53 19.17 23.09
N VAL A 523 5.46 18.42 22.80
CA VAL A 523 5.47 16.95 22.77
C VAL A 523 5.83 16.47 21.36
N VAL A 524 6.75 15.53 21.21
CA VAL A 524 7.31 14.98 19.96
C VAL A 524 7.03 13.47 19.91
N PRO A 525 6.75 12.86 18.75
CA PRO A 525 6.59 13.46 17.42
C PRO A 525 5.17 13.99 17.17
N ASP A 526 4.91 14.55 15.98
CA ASP A 526 3.56 14.97 15.56
C ASP A 526 2.81 13.83 14.86
N VAL A 527 3.54 13.05 14.04
CA VAL A 527 3.03 11.95 13.21
C VAL A 527 4.07 10.85 13.12
N SER A 528 3.74 9.67 12.57
CA SER A 528 4.70 8.56 12.43
C SER A 528 4.56 7.76 11.13
N GLY A 529 5.45 6.79 10.93
CA GLY A 529 5.46 5.86 9.81
C GLY A 529 6.55 4.79 9.98
N LEU A 530 6.57 3.76 9.13
CA LEU A 530 7.48 2.62 9.26
C LEU A 530 8.94 3.07 9.33
N ALA A 531 9.66 2.58 10.34
CA ALA A 531 11.02 3.01 10.64
C ALA A 531 11.93 1.88 11.14
N ALA A 532 11.48 0.62 11.23
CA ALA A 532 12.41 -0.43 11.66
C ALA A 532 13.54 -0.60 10.65
N GLY A 533 14.76 -0.88 11.12
CA GLY A 533 15.99 -0.91 10.32
C GLY A 533 16.04 -1.95 9.19
N ARG A 534 14.94 -2.68 8.94
CA ARG A 534 14.78 -3.61 7.82
C ARG A 534 13.41 -3.47 7.14
N ASP A 535 12.69 -2.38 7.36
CA ASP A 535 11.40 -2.14 6.72
C ASP A 535 11.55 -1.49 5.35
N TRP A 536 12.64 -0.77 5.09
CA TRP A 536 12.88 -0.08 3.82
C TRP A 536 13.91 -0.81 2.98
N ALA A 537 13.57 -1.02 1.71
CA ALA A 537 14.49 -1.48 0.68
C ALA A 537 14.82 -0.30 -0.25
N ILE A 538 16.10 0.08 -0.25
CA ILE A 538 16.69 1.10 -1.12
C ILE A 538 17.86 0.48 -1.90
N PHE A 539 18.58 1.27 -2.68
CA PHE A 539 19.67 0.78 -3.53
C PHE A 539 20.89 1.69 -3.44
N GLU A 540 22.08 1.10 -3.32
CA GLU A 540 23.34 1.83 -3.43
C GLU A 540 24.14 1.24 -4.59
N SER A 541 24.44 2.06 -5.60
CA SER A 541 25.09 1.62 -6.84
C SER A 541 24.35 0.47 -7.57
N GLY A 542 23.03 0.39 -7.40
CA GLY A 542 22.15 -0.65 -7.94
C GLY A 542 22.04 -1.92 -7.10
N ASP A 543 22.80 -2.05 -6.00
CA ASP A 543 22.71 -3.16 -5.06
C ASP A 543 21.66 -2.86 -4.00
N ARG A 544 20.79 -3.84 -3.73
CA ARG A 544 19.70 -3.67 -2.77
C ARG A 544 20.23 -3.62 -1.34
N GLU A 545 19.88 -2.55 -0.65
CA GLU A 545 20.18 -2.33 0.76
C GLU A 545 18.92 -2.26 1.60
N LEU A 546 19.03 -2.69 2.85
CA LEU A 546 17.92 -2.65 3.81
C LEU A 546 18.22 -1.71 4.94
N THR A 547 17.28 -0.83 5.20
CA THR A 547 17.43 0.24 6.17
C THR A 547 16.09 0.58 6.82
N GLY A 548 16.11 1.64 7.62
CA GLY A 548 14.98 2.24 8.29
C GLY A 548 15.46 3.48 9.02
N GLY A 549 15.01 3.65 10.25
CA GLY A 549 15.16 4.89 10.98
C GLY A 549 14.00 5.85 10.71
N THR A 550 13.79 6.77 11.64
CA THR A 550 12.87 7.91 11.44
C THR A 550 13.33 8.81 10.29
N SER A 551 14.60 8.68 9.88
CA SER A 551 15.14 9.18 8.63
C SER A 551 14.34 8.79 7.38
N ALA A 552 13.70 7.62 7.35
CA ALA A 552 12.84 7.25 6.23
C ALA A 552 11.45 7.90 6.29
N VAL A 553 11.04 8.40 7.46
CA VAL A 553 9.69 8.89 7.71
C VAL A 553 9.56 10.38 7.38
N ALA A 554 10.60 11.19 7.60
CA ALA A 554 10.64 12.57 7.14
C ALA A 554 10.44 12.71 5.61
N PRO A 555 11.18 11.99 4.74
CA PRO A 555 10.97 12.01 3.29
C PRO A 555 9.64 11.37 2.87
N LEU A 556 9.12 10.38 3.61
CA LEU A 556 7.78 9.82 3.38
C LEU A 556 6.69 10.90 3.56
N TRP A 557 6.71 11.63 4.66
CA TRP A 557 5.77 12.72 4.92
C TRP A 557 5.98 13.92 3.99
N ALA A 558 7.23 14.28 3.69
CA ALA A 558 7.53 15.29 2.69
C ALA A 558 6.89 14.94 1.33
N SER A 559 6.93 13.66 0.95
CA SER A 559 6.29 13.15 -0.26
C SER A 559 4.76 13.25 -0.18
N LEU A 560 4.13 12.84 0.94
CA LEU A 560 2.68 12.98 1.12
C LEU A 560 2.22 14.43 0.95
N ILE A 561 2.93 15.37 1.57
CA ILE A 561 2.63 16.80 1.48
C ILE A 561 2.79 17.31 0.05
N ALA A 562 3.77 16.81 -0.71
CA ALA A 562 3.90 17.16 -2.13
C ALA A 562 2.70 16.68 -2.95
N LEU A 563 2.23 15.45 -2.73
CA LEU A 563 1.03 14.93 -3.40
C LEU A 563 -0.21 15.76 -3.04
N ILE A 564 -0.34 16.17 -1.77
CA ILE A 564 -1.45 17.04 -1.34
C ILE A 564 -1.34 18.42 -2.00
N ASN A 565 -0.14 19.00 -2.06
CA ASN A 565 0.07 20.28 -2.72
C ASN A 565 -0.21 20.22 -4.23
N GLU A 566 0.12 19.12 -4.91
CA GLU A 566 -0.28 18.90 -6.31
C GLU A 566 -1.81 18.86 -6.45
N LYS A 567 -2.50 18.14 -5.56
CA LYS A 567 -3.96 18.13 -5.54
C LYS A 567 -4.53 19.53 -5.33
N ARG A 568 -3.97 20.32 -4.42
CA ARG A 568 -4.37 21.71 -4.14
C ARG A 568 -4.14 22.61 -5.36
N ASP A 569 -2.99 22.50 -6.00
CA ASP A 569 -2.67 23.23 -7.23
C ASP A 569 -3.65 22.89 -8.38
N SER A 570 -4.09 21.63 -8.48
CA SER A 570 -5.09 21.22 -9.48
C SER A 570 -6.46 21.89 -9.34
N VAL A 571 -6.71 22.56 -8.21
CA VAL A 571 -7.94 23.31 -7.90
C VAL A 571 -7.62 24.76 -7.49
N ASP A 572 -6.49 25.31 -7.96
CA ASP A 572 -6.06 26.70 -7.75
C ASP A 572 -5.88 27.09 -6.27
N LYS A 573 -5.59 26.13 -5.38
CA LYS A 573 -5.28 26.37 -3.96
C LYS A 573 -3.77 26.48 -3.73
N ALA A 574 -3.37 27.38 -2.83
CA ALA A 574 -1.97 27.54 -2.43
C ALA A 574 -1.44 26.26 -1.72
N PRO A 575 -0.12 25.99 -1.75
CA PRO A 575 0.49 24.92 -0.95
C PRO A 575 0.14 25.03 0.54
N LEU A 576 0.09 23.89 1.24
CA LEU A 576 -0.26 23.81 2.65
C LEU A 576 0.61 24.70 3.56
N GLY A 577 1.92 24.71 3.33
CA GLY A 577 2.86 25.47 4.14
C GLY A 577 3.01 24.94 5.56
N PHE A 578 2.88 25.79 6.58
CA PHE A 578 2.97 25.34 7.96
C PHE A 578 1.68 24.62 8.36
N ILE A 579 1.77 23.30 8.62
CA ILE A 579 0.57 22.45 8.72
C ILE A 579 0.15 22.13 10.15
N ASN A 580 1.01 22.31 11.15
CA ASN A 580 0.76 21.75 12.48
C ASN A 580 -0.54 22.27 13.11
N GLU A 581 -0.86 23.56 12.95
CA GLU A 581 -2.11 24.12 13.47
C GLU A 581 -3.33 23.42 12.89
N SER A 582 -3.47 23.40 11.56
CA SER A 582 -4.61 22.76 10.89
C SER A 582 -4.61 21.24 11.07
N LEU A 583 -3.44 20.60 11.12
CA LEU A 583 -3.32 19.16 11.34
C LEU A 583 -3.88 18.78 12.72
N TYR A 584 -3.53 19.52 13.76
CA TYR A 584 -3.98 19.22 15.12
C TYR A 584 -5.45 19.57 15.32
N GLU A 585 -5.95 20.63 14.68
CA GLU A 585 -7.38 20.94 14.64
C GLU A 585 -8.19 19.78 14.03
N LEU A 586 -7.77 19.29 12.86
CA LEU A 586 -8.41 18.16 12.17
C LEU A 586 -8.26 16.84 12.94
N ALA A 587 -7.07 16.55 13.48
CA ALA A 587 -6.77 15.31 14.17
C ALA A 587 -7.50 15.16 15.51
N SER A 588 -7.85 16.29 16.13
CA SER A 588 -8.62 16.32 17.39
C SER A 588 -10.11 16.06 17.19
N ASP A 589 -10.59 16.06 15.93
CA ASP A 589 -11.97 15.69 15.61
C ASP A 589 -12.13 14.16 15.57
N ALA A 590 -12.78 13.62 16.61
CA ALA A 590 -13.00 12.18 16.74
C ALA A 590 -13.88 11.57 15.63
N ASP A 591 -14.64 12.39 14.89
CA ASP A 591 -15.46 11.93 13.77
C ASP A 591 -14.64 11.74 12.47
N LEU A 592 -13.38 12.17 12.46
CA LEU A 592 -12.47 12.07 11.32
C LEU A 592 -11.38 11.01 11.56
N PRO A 593 -11.47 9.81 10.94
CA PRO A 593 -10.45 8.77 11.11
C PRO A 593 -9.23 9.03 10.21
N LEU A 594 -8.45 10.06 10.53
CA LEU A 594 -7.33 10.56 9.72
C LEU A 594 -6.04 9.71 9.85
N PHE A 595 -5.90 9.00 10.97
CA PHE A 595 -4.68 8.23 11.29
C PHE A 595 -5.01 6.79 11.70
N ASN A 596 -4.05 5.89 11.46
CA ASN A 596 -3.97 4.65 12.24
C ASN A 596 -3.32 4.99 13.57
N ASP A 597 -4.12 4.93 14.63
CA ASP A 597 -3.66 5.14 16.01
C ASP A 597 -2.79 3.97 16.48
N ILE A 598 -1.61 4.26 17.00
CA ILE A 598 -0.61 3.27 17.40
C ILE A 598 -0.60 3.17 18.90
N ILE A 599 -1.27 2.13 19.41
CA ILE A 599 -1.61 2.01 20.84
C ILE A 599 -0.76 1.01 21.60
N THR A 600 0.35 0.54 21.01
CA THR A 600 1.15 -0.56 21.59
C THR A 600 2.63 -0.32 21.41
N GLY A 601 3.38 -0.43 22.51
CA GLY A 601 4.83 -0.32 22.56
C GLY A 601 5.31 0.94 23.29
N ASN A 602 6.64 1.14 23.31
CA ASN A 602 7.28 2.28 23.94
C ASN A 602 8.58 2.62 23.25
N ASN A 603 9.13 3.79 23.54
CA ASN A 603 10.40 4.23 22.99
C ASN A 603 11.58 4.15 23.99
N LYS A 604 11.46 3.38 25.08
CA LYS A 604 12.48 3.34 26.14
C LYS A 604 13.67 2.45 25.73
N PRO A 605 14.93 2.89 25.87
CA PRO A 605 16.11 2.05 25.59
C PRO A 605 16.24 0.81 26.49
N THR A 606 15.65 0.86 27.68
CA THR A 606 15.53 -0.26 28.64
C THR A 606 14.23 -0.07 29.43
N SER A 607 13.66 -1.15 29.99
CA SER A 607 12.38 -1.10 30.74
C SER A 607 12.32 -0.02 31.83
N ASP A 608 13.43 0.21 32.54
CA ASP A 608 13.48 1.09 33.70
C ASP A 608 13.95 2.51 33.36
N TYR A 609 14.14 2.83 32.07
CA TYR A 609 14.60 4.14 31.63
C TYR A 609 13.43 5.15 31.51
N PRO A 610 13.63 6.45 31.84
CA PRO A 610 12.62 7.47 31.59
C PRO A 610 12.22 7.54 30.12
N GLY A 611 10.92 7.54 29.83
CA GLY A 611 10.40 7.59 28.46
C GLY A 611 8.90 7.36 28.43
N TYR A 612 8.38 7.02 27.26
CA TYR A 612 6.96 7.11 26.96
C TYR A 612 6.43 5.79 26.44
N GLU A 613 5.14 5.54 26.66
CA GLU A 613 4.40 4.41 26.11
C GLU A 613 3.39 4.96 25.09
N ALA A 614 3.05 4.16 24.09
CA ALA A 614 1.91 4.42 23.23
C ALA A 614 0.60 4.13 23.98
N GLU A 615 -0.39 4.99 23.77
CA GLU A 615 -1.73 4.89 24.37
C GLU A 615 -2.78 5.22 23.29
N VAL A 616 -4.07 5.19 23.63
CA VAL A 616 -5.12 5.60 22.69
C VAL A 616 -5.05 7.12 22.48
N GLY A 617 -5.02 7.54 21.23
CA GLY A 617 -4.91 8.94 20.83
C GLY A 617 -3.46 9.43 20.78
N PHE A 618 -3.28 10.75 20.83
CA PHE A 618 -1.95 11.34 20.69
C PHE A 618 -0.98 10.89 21.79
N ASP A 619 0.20 10.39 21.41
CA ASP A 619 1.22 9.90 22.34
C ASP A 619 2.64 10.41 21.99
N ALA A 620 3.56 10.34 22.96
CA ALA A 620 4.94 10.83 22.82
C ALA A 620 5.93 9.78 22.25
N CYS A 621 5.43 8.76 21.56
CA CYS A 621 6.19 7.84 20.73
C CYS A 621 5.82 8.01 19.24
N THR A 622 4.52 8.11 18.93
CA THR A 622 3.99 8.03 17.56
C THR A 622 3.12 9.22 17.14
N GLY A 623 2.91 10.20 18.04
CA GLY A 623 2.10 11.39 17.76
C GLY A 623 0.66 11.01 17.51
N TRP A 624 0.06 11.53 16.44
CA TRP A 624 -1.28 11.11 15.98
C TRP A 624 -1.29 9.72 15.31
N GLY A 625 -0.13 9.10 15.07
CA GLY A 625 0.00 7.83 14.37
C GLY A 625 0.34 7.99 12.89
N THR A 626 0.01 6.97 12.09
CA THR A 626 0.40 6.90 10.65
C THR A 626 -0.75 7.32 9.74
N PRO A 627 -0.49 7.86 8.54
CA PRO A 627 -1.54 8.49 7.74
C PRO A 627 -2.54 7.48 7.16
N ARG A 628 -3.81 7.89 7.04
CA ARG A 628 -4.86 7.23 6.25
C ARG A 628 -5.24 8.09 5.05
N ILE A 629 -5.96 7.49 4.09
CA ILE A 629 -6.47 8.22 2.92
C ILE A 629 -7.31 9.46 3.28
N ASN A 630 -8.07 9.42 4.38
CA ASN A 630 -8.90 10.57 4.78
C ASN A 630 -8.06 11.81 5.13
N LEU A 631 -6.86 11.62 5.70
CA LEU A 631 -5.96 12.74 5.96
C LEU A 631 -5.60 13.49 4.68
N PHE A 632 -5.32 12.75 3.61
CA PHE A 632 -5.02 13.36 2.31
C PHE A 632 -6.20 14.21 1.81
N LEU A 633 -7.43 13.71 1.94
CA LEU A 633 -8.63 14.39 1.48
C LEU A 633 -8.90 15.68 2.27
N GLU A 634 -8.82 15.61 3.60
CA GLU A 634 -9.07 16.77 4.47
C GLU A 634 -8.01 17.86 4.29
N LEU A 635 -6.72 17.50 4.29
CA LEU A 635 -5.65 18.48 4.07
C LEU A 635 -5.72 19.10 2.66
N ALA A 636 -6.07 18.32 1.64
CA ALA A 636 -6.28 18.85 0.30
C ALA A 636 -7.47 19.82 0.22
N ALA A 637 -8.45 19.69 1.12
CA ALA A 637 -9.66 20.50 1.15
C ALA A 637 -9.51 21.81 1.96
N LEU A 638 -8.51 21.94 2.83
CA LEU A 638 -8.24 23.16 3.61
C LEU A 638 -8.18 24.43 2.73
N ASP A 639 -8.69 25.55 3.21
CA ASP A 639 -8.71 26.82 2.47
C ASP A 639 -7.39 27.58 2.52
#